data_AF-A0A1A2SAM3-F1
#
_entry.id   AF-A0A1A2SAM3-F1
#
_cell.length_a   1.000
_cell.length_b   1.000
_cell.length_c   1.000
_cell.angle_alpha   90.00
_cell.angle_beta   90.00
_cell.angle_gamma   90.00
#
_symmetry.space_group_name_H-M   'P 1'
#
loop_
_entity.id
_entity.type
_entity.pdbx_description
1 polymer ?
#
loop_
_entity_poly.entity_id
_entity_poly.type
_entity_poly.pdbx_seq_one_letter_code
_entity_poly.pdbx_strand_id
1 'polypeptide(L)'
;MIRYSTQPRRLRVSALAAVANPSYARVDTWNLLDDACRHLAEVDLAGLDKTHDVARVKRLMDRIAAYERYWLYPGAGNLAIFRAHLESLSTVRLTEEVSLAVRLLSEYGDRAGLFDTSAPLDDQELVAQAKQQHFYTVLLADDAPSTAPDSLAECLRALRCPSDDVQFEILVVPSVEDAITAVALNGEIQAAIIRDDLPLRSRDRLPLMNTLLGPNEDAGDGIPDRANYWVECGEWIRELRPHIDLYLLTDESIAAGDDTEPDVYDRTFYRLNDVTDLHSTVLAGLRNRYATPFFDALRAYAAAPVGQFHALPVARGASIFNSRSLQDMGEFYGRNIFMAETSTTSGGLDSLLDPHGNIKKAMDKAAKTWNADHTYFVTNGTSTANKIVVQSLTRPGDIVLIDRNCHKSHHYGLVLAGAYPLYLDAYPLPQFAIYGAVSLRTIKQTLLDLEAAGQLHRVRMLLLTNCTFDGVVYNPLQVMQEVLAIKPDICFLWDEAWYAFATAVPWARQRTAMVSAERLEQMLASPEYVAEYRKWAADMDGVDRSEWIERELMPDPATARVRVYATHSTHKSLSALRQASMIHVRDQDFNALTRDSFGEAFLTHTSTSPNQQLLASLDLARRQVDIEGFQLVRQVYDMALVFRHRVRKDRLISKWFRILDESDLVPEEFRESSVSSYREVRQGALAEWNEAWRSDQFVLDATRVTLFVGATGMNGYDFREKILMERFGIQINKTSINSVLLIFTIGVTWSSVHYLLDVLRRVAIDFDRIEKAASVADRALQERHVEEITEDLPHLPDFSEFDVAFRPVDECNFGDMRSAFYAGYEETDREHVLIGMAGRRLAEGKTLVSTTFVVPYPPGFPVLVPGQVVSKEIVYFLAQLDVKEIHGYNPDLGLSVFTETALARMEAQRNAAMAAVGSVTAAFELPADASATNGARNNGANDAPAVPSVADSG
;
A
#
# COMPACT_ATOMS: atom_id res chain seq x y z
N MET A 1 7.98 -17.85 7.70
CA MET A 1 9.37 -17.42 7.93
C MET A 1 10.18 -18.04 6.80
N ILE A 2 10.41 -17.33 5.70
CA ILE A 2 11.17 -17.88 4.56
C ILE A 2 12.65 -17.77 4.93
N ARG A 3 13.31 -18.89 5.19
CA ARG A 3 14.77 -18.93 5.31
C ARG A 3 15.33 -18.97 3.89
N TYR A 4 15.83 -17.85 3.41
CA TYR A 4 16.57 -17.82 2.14
C TYR A 4 17.82 -18.68 2.26
N SER A 5 18.12 -19.47 1.23
CA SER A 5 19.32 -20.30 1.22
C SER A 5 20.58 -19.43 1.21
N THR A 6 21.66 -19.92 1.81
CA THR A 6 22.99 -19.27 1.74
C THR A 6 23.68 -19.49 0.39
N GLN A 7 23.02 -20.14 -0.59
CA GLN A 7 23.59 -20.40 -1.91
C GLN A 7 23.40 -19.18 -2.83
N PRO A 8 24.40 -18.82 -3.65
CA PRO A 8 24.26 -17.71 -4.58
C PRO A 8 23.24 -18.03 -5.69
N ARG A 9 22.23 -17.16 -5.83
CA ARG A 9 21.23 -17.22 -6.91
C ARG A 9 21.89 -17.05 -8.29
N ARG A 10 21.52 -17.89 -9.25
CA ARG A 10 22.06 -17.86 -10.63
C ARG A 10 21.27 -16.93 -11.56
N LEU A 11 19.99 -16.70 -11.25
CA LEU A 11 19.10 -15.77 -11.94
C LEU A 11 19.09 -14.41 -11.21
N ARG A 12 18.84 -13.34 -11.97
CA ARG A 12 18.56 -12.01 -11.41
C ARG A 12 17.16 -11.60 -11.80
N VAL A 13 16.19 -11.81 -10.90
CA VAL A 13 14.80 -11.45 -11.22
C VAL A 13 14.55 -9.98 -10.91
N SER A 14 14.18 -9.22 -11.93
CA SER A 14 13.70 -7.85 -11.77
C SER A 14 12.20 -7.86 -11.49
N ALA A 15 11.82 -7.68 -10.23
CA ALA A 15 10.42 -7.52 -9.82
C ALA A 15 9.69 -6.43 -10.62
N LEU A 16 10.41 -5.40 -11.04
CA LEU A 16 9.87 -4.28 -11.81
C LEU A 16 9.76 -4.58 -13.31
N ALA A 17 10.57 -5.50 -13.87
CA ALA A 17 10.35 -5.98 -15.24
C ALA A 17 9.02 -6.73 -15.40
N ALA A 18 8.42 -7.21 -14.29
CA ALA A 18 7.04 -7.69 -14.27
C ALA A 18 6.00 -6.56 -14.50
N VAL A 19 6.33 -5.30 -14.18
CA VAL A 19 5.52 -4.11 -14.53
C VAL A 19 5.59 -3.83 -16.03
N ALA A 20 6.69 -4.23 -16.68
CA ALA A 20 6.87 -3.96 -18.10
C ALA A 20 5.75 -4.58 -18.95
N ASN A 21 5.67 -4.10 -20.19
CA ASN A 21 4.50 -4.04 -21.07
C ASN A 21 3.92 -5.35 -21.71
N PRO A 22 4.32 -6.62 -21.47
CA PRO A 22 3.76 -7.72 -22.26
C PRO A 22 2.27 -7.99 -22.05
N SER A 23 1.74 -7.91 -20.82
CA SER A 23 0.36 -8.32 -20.52
C SER A 23 -0.69 -7.32 -21.04
N TYR A 24 -0.39 -6.02 -21.01
CA TYR A 24 -1.21 -4.99 -21.66
C TYR A 24 -1.01 -5.00 -23.18
N ALA A 25 0.25 -5.07 -23.65
CA ALA A 25 0.52 -5.27 -25.07
C ALA A 25 -0.16 -6.54 -25.60
N ARG A 26 -0.44 -7.54 -24.77
CA ARG A 26 -1.18 -8.75 -25.15
C ARG A 26 -2.64 -8.42 -25.49
N VAL A 27 -3.41 -7.83 -24.58
CA VAL A 27 -4.82 -7.47 -24.86
C VAL A 27 -4.92 -6.47 -26.01
N ASP A 28 -4.06 -5.46 -26.04
CA ASP A 28 -3.99 -4.51 -27.15
C ASP A 28 -3.60 -5.18 -28.47
N THR A 29 -2.65 -6.12 -28.46
CA THR A 29 -2.27 -6.85 -29.69
C THR A 29 -3.39 -7.78 -30.14
N TRP A 30 -4.18 -8.37 -29.22
CA TRP A 30 -5.40 -9.09 -29.55
C TRP A 30 -6.46 -8.19 -30.20
N ASN A 31 -6.72 -7.00 -29.64
CA ASN A 31 -7.62 -6.02 -30.25
C ASN A 31 -7.14 -5.58 -31.65
N LEU A 32 -5.83 -5.31 -31.81
CA LEU A 32 -5.25 -4.96 -33.11
C LEU A 32 -5.29 -6.12 -34.11
N LEU A 33 -5.17 -7.36 -33.63
CA LEU A 33 -5.30 -8.56 -34.46
C LEU A 33 -6.74 -8.72 -34.94
N ASP A 34 -7.72 -8.51 -34.07
CA ASP A 34 -9.14 -8.56 -34.40
C ASP A 34 -9.50 -7.52 -35.47
N ASP A 35 -9.10 -6.25 -35.27
CA ASP A 35 -9.30 -5.19 -36.27
C ASP A 35 -8.61 -5.52 -37.62
N ALA A 36 -7.40 -6.10 -37.58
CA ALA A 36 -6.68 -6.50 -38.78
C ALA A 36 -7.36 -7.68 -39.50
N CYS A 37 -7.92 -8.64 -38.77
CA CYS A 37 -8.68 -9.76 -39.32
C CYS A 37 -9.99 -9.28 -39.97
N ARG A 38 -10.75 -8.40 -39.32
CA ARG A 38 -11.96 -7.78 -39.90
C ARG A 38 -11.63 -7.07 -41.21
N HIS A 39 -10.58 -6.26 -41.23
CA HIS A 39 -10.16 -5.56 -42.44
C HIS A 39 -9.70 -6.53 -43.54
N LEU A 40 -8.94 -7.58 -43.20
CA LEU A 40 -8.55 -8.61 -44.16
C LEU A 40 -9.76 -9.32 -44.78
N ALA A 41 -10.79 -9.62 -43.99
CA ALA A 41 -12.03 -10.23 -44.48
C ALA A 41 -12.79 -9.27 -45.43
N GLU A 42 -12.86 -7.98 -45.12
CA GLU A 42 -13.44 -6.97 -46.02
C GLU A 42 -12.69 -6.89 -47.37
N VAL A 43 -11.36 -6.85 -47.34
CA VAL A 43 -10.49 -6.82 -48.52
C VAL A 43 -10.65 -8.09 -49.36
N ASP A 44 -10.75 -9.26 -48.71
CA ASP A 44 -10.98 -10.55 -49.36
C ASP A 44 -12.34 -10.63 -50.05
N LEU A 45 -13.41 -10.23 -49.34
CA LEU A 45 -14.77 -10.19 -49.88
C LEU A 45 -14.90 -9.19 -51.03
N ALA A 46 -14.14 -8.09 -51.00
CA ALA A 46 -14.08 -7.11 -52.08
C ALA A 46 -13.24 -7.56 -53.29
N GLY A 47 -12.55 -8.72 -53.21
CA GLY A 47 -11.69 -9.24 -54.28
C GLY A 47 -10.43 -8.41 -54.54
N LEU A 48 -9.96 -7.66 -53.56
CA LEU A 48 -8.78 -6.80 -53.64
C LEU A 48 -7.47 -7.58 -53.33
N ASP A 49 -6.31 -6.95 -53.53
CA ASP A 49 -5.01 -7.55 -53.17
C ASP A 49 -4.86 -7.67 -51.64
N LYS A 50 -4.69 -8.90 -51.17
CA LYS A 50 -4.63 -9.29 -49.75
C LYS A 50 -3.21 -9.35 -49.18
N THR A 51 -2.18 -9.19 -50.02
CA THR A 51 -0.79 -9.49 -49.65
C THR A 51 -0.33 -8.69 -48.43
N HIS A 52 -0.70 -7.40 -48.37
CA HIS A 52 -0.34 -6.53 -47.26
C HIS A 52 -1.03 -6.93 -45.94
N ASP A 53 -2.33 -7.19 -46.00
CA ASP A 53 -3.16 -7.49 -44.83
C ASP A 53 -2.87 -8.88 -44.24
N VAL A 54 -2.66 -9.89 -45.09
CA VAL A 54 -2.17 -11.21 -44.65
C VAL A 54 -0.84 -11.07 -43.93
N ALA A 55 0.10 -10.29 -44.47
CA ALA A 55 1.38 -10.05 -43.81
C ALA A 55 1.21 -9.29 -42.49
N ARG A 56 0.25 -8.36 -42.39
CA ARG A 56 -0.07 -7.63 -41.16
C ARG A 56 -0.63 -8.56 -40.08
N VAL A 57 -1.63 -9.38 -40.40
CA VAL A 57 -2.22 -10.37 -39.49
C VAL A 57 -1.15 -11.36 -39.02
N LYS A 58 -0.32 -11.90 -39.94
CA LYS A 58 0.77 -12.81 -39.59
C LYS A 58 1.76 -12.18 -38.61
N ARG A 59 2.19 -10.93 -38.83
CA ARG A 59 3.09 -10.21 -37.91
C ARG A 59 2.49 -10.05 -36.51
N LEU A 60 1.18 -9.78 -36.41
CA LEU A 60 0.50 -9.66 -35.12
C LEU A 60 0.39 -11.02 -34.41
N MET A 61 0.07 -12.09 -35.14
CA MET A 61 0.08 -13.46 -34.60
C MET A 61 1.48 -13.88 -34.13
N ASP A 62 2.54 -13.57 -34.88
CA ASP A 62 3.92 -13.86 -34.48
C ASP A 62 4.32 -13.11 -33.22
N ARG A 63 3.93 -11.84 -33.12
CA ARG A 63 4.19 -11.01 -31.93
C ARG A 63 3.51 -11.58 -30.69
N ILE A 64 2.27 -12.07 -30.79
CA ILE A 64 1.52 -12.56 -29.63
C ILE A 64 1.87 -14.01 -29.26
N ALA A 65 2.23 -14.85 -30.24
CA ALA A 65 2.64 -16.24 -30.03
C ALA A 65 3.75 -16.40 -29.01
N ALA A 66 4.68 -15.44 -28.99
CA ALA A 66 5.79 -15.41 -28.04
C ALA A 66 5.31 -15.43 -26.57
N TYR A 67 4.16 -14.80 -26.29
CA TYR A 67 3.65 -14.61 -24.94
C TYR A 67 2.51 -15.57 -24.58
N GLU A 68 1.68 -16.00 -25.54
CA GLU A 68 0.51 -16.87 -25.30
C GLU A 68 0.83 -18.20 -24.59
N ARG A 69 2.10 -18.61 -24.54
CA ARG A 69 2.52 -19.79 -23.75
C ARG A 69 2.41 -19.62 -22.24
N TYR A 70 2.22 -18.40 -21.73
CA TYR A 70 2.08 -18.10 -20.30
C TYR A 70 0.63 -17.80 -19.87
N TRP A 71 -0.34 -18.01 -20.76
CA TRP A 71 -1.77 -17.86 -20.48
C TRP A 71 -2.53 -19.09 -20.93
N LEU A 72 -3.63 -19.42 -20.26
CA LEU A 72 -4.50 -20.50 -20.69
C LEU A 72 -5.34 -20.10 -21.89
N TYR A 73 -5.82 -18.85 -21.92
CA TYR A 73 -6.74 -18.40 -22.95
C TYR A 73 -6.38 -17.03 -23.54
N PRO A 74 -6.40 -16.83 -24.88
CA PRO A 74 -6.67 -17.84 -25.91
C PRO A 74 -5.63 -18.95 -26.00
N GLY A 75 -4.38 -18.68 -25.60
CA GLY A 75 -3.33 -19.68 -25.49
C GLY A 75 -2.74 -20.11 -26.83
N ALA A 76 -1.65 -20.88 -26.77
CA ALA A 76 -0.91 -21.31 -27.95
C ALA A 76 -1.73 -22.21 -28.90
N GLY A 77 -2.66 -23.01 -28.36
CA GLY A 77 -3.50 -23.92 -29.14
C GLY A 77 -4.46 -23.20 -30.10
N ASN A 78 -5.24 -22.23 -29.59
CA ASN A 78 -6.13 -21.43 -30.44
C ASN A 78 -5.36 -20.61 -31.47
N LEU A 79 -4.19 -20.08 -31.10
CA LEU A 79 -3.37 -19.33 -32.05
C LEU A 79 -2.87 -20.21 -33.22
N ALA A 80 -2.58 -21.50 -32.97
CA ALA A 80 -2.25 -22.45 -34.04
C ALA A 80 -3.44 -22.69 -35.00
N ILE A 81 -4.66 -22.77 -34.46
CA ILE A 81 -5.90 -22.87 -35.26
C ILE A 81 -6.07 -21.62 -36.13
N PHE A 82 -5.90 -20.43 -35.55
CA PHE A 82 -6.02 -19.16 -36.29
C PHE A 82 -4.97 -19.04 -37.41
N ARG A 83 -3.75 -19.53 -37.19
CA ARG A 83 -2.72 -19.62 -38.23
C ARG A 83 -3.14 -20.52 -39.38
N ALA A 84 -3.72 -21.68 -39.08
CA ALA A 84 -4.24 -22.58 -40.11
C ALA A 84 -5.34 -21.91 -40.95
N HIS A 85 -6.25 -21.14 -40.31
CA HIS A 85 -7.27 -20.36 -41.03
C HIS A 85 -6.68 -19.25 -41.91
N LEU A 86 -5.61 -18.58 -41.46
CA LEU A 86 -4.90 -17.58 -42.26
C LEU A 86 -4.22 -18.23 -43.47
N GLU A 87 -3.57 -19.37 -43.28
CA GLU A 87 -2.89 -20.13 -44.34
C GLU A 87 -3.87 -20.67 -45.39
N SER A 88 -5.05 -21.11 -44.97
CA SER A 88 -6.13 -21.55 -45.87
C SER A 88 -6.96 -20.39 -46.44
N LEU A 89 -6.60 -19.13 -46.14
CA LEU A 89 -7.35 -17.92 -46.51
C LEU A 89 -8.84 -17.99 -46.14
N SER A 90 -9.17 -18.64 -45.02
CA SER A 90 -10.51 -18.69 -44.46
C SER A 90 -10.80 -17.42 -43.63
N THR A 91 -10.75 -16.27 -44.31
CA THR A 91 -10.71 -14.94 -43.67
C THR A 91 -11.93 -14.61 -42.83
N VAL A 92 -13.14 -14.96 -43.29
CA VAL A 92 -14.39 -14.75 -42.53
C VAL A 92 -14.38 -15.53 -41.22
N ARG A 93 -14.06 -16.82 -41.30
CA ARG A 93 -14.00 -17.70 -40.12
C ARG A 93 -12.90 -17.27 -39.15
N LEU A 94 -11.74 -16.88 -39.67
CA LEU A 94 -10.66 -16.32 -38.86
C LEU A 94 -11.14 -15.10 -38.06
N THR A 95 -11.85 -14.17 -38.71
CA THR A 95 -12.40 -12.98 -38.05
C THR A 95 -13.42 -13.35 -36.98
N GLU A 96 -14.37 -14.24 -37.28
CA GLU A 96 -15.39 -14.68 -36.30
C GLU A 96 -14.76 -15.29 -35.04
N GLU A 97 -13.81 -16.22 -35.21
CA GLU A 97 -13.17 -16.90 -34.09
C GLU A 97 -12.22 -15.97 -33.30
N VAL A 98 -11.49 -15.07 -33.97
CA VAL A 98 -10.64 -14.06 -33.30
C VAL A 98 -11.49 -13.05 -32.54
N SER A 99 -12.54 -12.50 -33.15
CA SER A 99 -13.48 -11.57 -32.49
C SER A 99 -14.10 -12.21 -31.24
N LEU A 100 -14.50 -13.49 -31.34
CA LEU A 100 -15.00 -14.23 -30.20
C LEU A 100 -13.93 -14.38 -29.10
N ALA A 101 -12.70 -14.73 -29.48
CA ALA A 101 -11.61 -14.88 -28.53
C ALA A 101 -11.26 -13.57 -27.81
N VAL A 102 -11.27 -12.43 -28.51
CA VAL A 102 -11.05 -11.11 -27.90
C VAL A 102 -12.16 -10.76 -26.91
N ARG A 103 -13.44 -11.04 -27.27
CA ARG A 103 -14.57 -10.84 -26.36
C ARG A 103 -14.41 -11.67 -25.10
N LEU A 104 -14.19 -12.98 -25.24
CA LEU A 104 -14.07 -13.90 -24.11
C LEU A 104 -12.84 -13.60 -23.24
N LEU A 105 -11.71 -13.24 -23.85
CA LEU A 105 -10.53 -12.80 -23.12
C LEU A 105 -10.82 -11.54 -22.28
N SER A 106 -11.55 -10.57 -22.84
CA SER A 106 -11.86 -9.31 -22.16
C SER A 106 -12.85 -9.49 -21.00
N GLU A 107 -13.78 -10.43 -21.14
CA GLU A 107 -14.86 -10.66 -20.16
C GLU A 107 -14.48 -11.68 -19.08
N TYR A 108 -13.68 -12.69 -19.44
CA TYR A 108 -13.42 -13.87 -18.60
C TYR A 108 -11.94 -14.20 -18.37
N GLY A 109 -11.00 -13.58 -19.09
CA GLY A 109 -9.57 -13.89 -18.92
C GLY A 109 -9.26 -15.37 -19.18
N ASP A 110 -8.43 -15.99 -18.32
CA ASP A 110 -8.08 -17.42 -18.43
C ASP A 110 -9.29 -18.35 -18.21
N ARG A 111 -10.34 -17.89 -17.52
CA ARG A 111 -11.58 -18.67 -17.32
C ARG A 111 -12.25 -19.03 -18.64
N ALA A 112 -12.02 -18.23 -19.69
CA ALA A 112 -12.55 -18.53 -21.01
C ALA A 112 -12.06 -19.88 -21.57
N GLY A 113 -10.94 -20.40 -21.09
CA GLY A 113 -10.45 -21.74 -21.45
C GLY A 113 -11.38 -22.88 -21.06
N LEU A 114 -12.40 -22.63 -20.21
CA LEU A 114 -13.41 -23.63 -19.86
C LEU A 114 -14.64 -23.63 -20.77
N PHE A 115 -14.85 -22.58 -21.57
CA PHE A 115 -16.03 -22.52 -22.43
C PHE A 115 -15.84 -23.39 -23.66
N ASP A 116 -16.87 -24.18 -23.96
CA ASP A 116 -17.00 -24.82 -25.26
C ASP A 116 -17.51 -23.79 -26.26
N THR A 117 -16.61 -23.23 -27.07
CA THR A 117 -16.95 -22.23 -28.09
C THR A 117 -17.80 -22.80 -29.24
N SER A 118 -18.04 -24.12 -29.28
CA SER A 118 -18.95 -24.77 -30.23
C SER A 118 -20.40 -24.86 -29.73
N ALA A 119 -20.64 -24.56 -28.44
CA ALA A 119 -21.96 -24.52 -27.83
C ALA A 119 -22.39 -23.07 -27.50
N PRO A 120 -23.70 -22.79 -27.32
CA PRO A 120 -24.17 -21.47 -26.92
C PRO A 120 -23.51 -21.01 -25.61
N LEU A 121 -22.93 -19.81 -25.61
CA LEU A 121 -22.23 -19.25 -24.44
C LEU A 121 -23.21 -18.87 -23.33
N ASP A 122 -24.35 -18.28 -23.67
CA ASP A 122 -25.37 -17.83 -22.71
C ASP A 122 -25.81 -18.97 -21.77
N ASP A 123 -25.94 -20.19 -22.30
CA ASP A 123 -26.31 -21.38 -21.51
C ASP A 123 -25.19 -21.79 -20.54
N GLN A 124 -23.93 -21.70 -20.98
CA GLN A 124 -22.76 -22.03 -20.17
C GLN A 124 -22.53 -20.99 -19.07
N GLU A 125 -22.71 -19.70 -19.39
CA GLU A 125 -22.64 -18.59 -18.44
C GLU A 125 -23.72 -18.72 -17.36
N LEU A 126 -24.96 -19.01 -17.76
CA LEU A 126 -26.07 -19.20 -16.84
C LEU A 126 -25.81 -20.35 -15.87
N VAL A 127 -25.28 -21.48 -16.37
CA VAL A 127 -24.91 -22.63 -15.53
C VAL A 127 -23.76 -22.28 -14.58
N ALA A 128 -22.73 -21.60 -15.06
CA ALA A 128 -21.58 -21.21 -14.25
C ALA A 128 -21.96 -20.21 -13.14
N GLN A 129 -22.84 -19.25 -13.45
CA GLN A 129 -23.40 -18.31 -12.48
C GLN A 129 -24.30 -19.01 -11.46
N ALA A 130 -25.19 -19.90 -11.91
CA ALA A 130 -26.10 -20.65 -11.04
C ALA A 130 -25.34 -21.54 -10.04
N LYS A 131 -24.22 -22.14 -10.46
CA LYS A 131 -23.38 -22.98 -9.60
C LYS A 131 -22.42 -22.20 -8.69
N GLN A 132 -22.30 -20.87 -8.86
CA GLN A 132 -21.33 -20.02 -8.14
C GLN A 132 -19.89 -20.53 -8.25
N GLN A 133 -19.52 -21.16 -9.37
CA GLN A 133 -18.21 -21.77 -9.53
C GLN A 133 -17.11 -20.72 -9.70
N HIS A 134 -16.03 -20.89 -8.93
CA HIS A 134 -14.80 -20.10 -9.03
C HIS A 134 -13.79 -20.83 -9.91
N PHE A 135 -12.99 -20.07 -10.66
CA PHE A 135 -11.97 -20.62 -11.57
C PHE A 135 -10.61 -20.02 -11.25
N TYR A 136 -9.57 -20.85 -11.29
CA TYR A 136 -8.18 -20.42 -11.09
C TYR A 136 -7.21 -21.10 -12.05
N THR A 137 -6.15 -20.38 -12.41
CA THR A 137 -5.03 -20.95 -13.16
C THR A 137 -4.02 -21.56 -12.19
N VAL A 138 -3.60 -22.79 -12.43
CA VAL A 138 -2.54 -23.48 -11.67
C VAL A 138 -1.37 -23.73 -12.61
N LEU A 139 -0.20 -23.22 -12.25
CA LEU A 139 1.02 -23.44 -13.00
C LEU A 139 1.58 -24.84 -12.68
N LEU A 140 1.92 -25.61 -13.71
CA LEU A 140 2.70 -26.85 -13.60
C LEU A 140 4.00 -26.67 -14.37
N ALA A 141 5.12 -26.60 -13.67
CA ALA A 141 6.43 -26.61 -14.30
C ALA A 141 6.85 -28.07 -14.52
N ASP A 142 6.75 -28.51 -15.78
CA ASP A 142 7.01 -29.89 -16.22
C ASP A 142 7.50 -29.88 -17.68
N ASP A 143 8.62 -30.55 -17.97
CA ASP A 143 9.20 -30.65 -19.32
C ASP A 143 8.81 -31.95 -20.05
N ALA A 144 7.91 -32.75 -19.46
CA ALA A 144 7.37 -33.95 -20.08
C ALA A 144 6.58 -33.59 -21.37
N PRO A 145 6.76 -34.35 -22.47
CA PRO A 145 5.96 -34.15 -23.67
C PRO A 145 4.47 -34.25 -23.37
N SER A 146 3.65 -33.37 -23.96
CA SER A 146 2.18 -33.44 -23.82
C SER A 146 1.57 -34.73 -24.37
N THR A 147 2.31 -35.47 -25.20
CA THR A 147 1.95 -36.77 -25.76
C THR A 147 2.44 -37.96 -24.91
N ALA A 148 3.12 -37.70 -23.79
CA ALA A 148 3.59 -38.75 -22.90
C ALA A 148 2.38 -39.49 -22.28
N PRO A 149 2.39 -40.84 -22.26
CA PRO A 149 1.43 -41.62 -21.47
C PRO A 149 1.51 -41.17 -20.01
N ASP A 150 0.35 -40.99 -19.36
CA ASP A 150 0.25 -40.61 -17.94
C ASP A 150 0.93 -39.26 -17.58
N SER A 151 0.86 -38.27 -18.48
CA SER A 151 1.23 -36.89 -18.16
C SER A 151 0.48 -36.41 -16.92
N LEU A 152 1.21 -35.83 -15.95
CA LEU A 152 0.62 -35.33 -14.70
C LEU A 152 -0.49 -34.30 -14.95
N ALA A 153 -0.33 -33.44 -15.96
CA ALA A 153 -1.35 -32.47 -16.35
C ALA A 153 -2.68 -33.16 -16.73
N GLU A 154 -2.61 -34.22 -17.53
CA GLU A 154 -3.79 -34.99 -17.94
C GLU A 154 -4.39 -35.78 -16.77
N CYS A 155 -3.56 -36.34 -15.89
CA CYS A 155 -4.04 -37.01 -14.68
C CYS A 155 -4.77 -36.03 -13.74
N LEU A 156 -4.25 -34.81 -13.55
CA LEU A 156 -4.92 -33.76 -12.77
C LEU A 156 -6.22 -33.29 -13.43
N ARG A 157 -6.24 -33.16 -14.77
CA ARG A 157 -7.47 -32.84 -15.53
C ARG A 157 -8.54 -33.91 -15.38
N ALA A 158 -8.16 -35.18 -15.41
CA ALA A 158 -9.08 -36.31 -15.28
C ALA A 158 -9.77 -36.39 -13.90
N LEU A 159 -9.17 -35.81 -12.86
CA LEU A 159 -9.74 -35.76 -11.51
C LEU A 159 -10.76 -34.62 -11.30
N ARG A 160 -10.84 -33.66 -12.22
CA ARG A 160 -11.75 -32.51 -12.09
C ARG A 160 -13.21 -32.96 -12.09
N CYS A 161 -13.98 -32.50 -11.11
CA CYS A 161 -15.42 -32.73 -11.08
C CYS A 161 -16.19 -31.44 -11.46
N PRO A 162 -17.08 -31.45 -12.47
CA PRO A 162 -17.90 -30.28 -12.84
C PRO A 162 -18.89 -29.80 -11.76
N SER A 163 -18.95 -30.48 -10.61
CA SER A 163 -19.76 -30.11 -9.45
C SER A 163 -18.98 -29.41 -8.33
N ASP A 164 -17.65 -29.34 -8.41
CA ASP A 164 -16.85 -28.62 -7.42
C ASP A 164 -17.11 -27.11 -7.51
N ASP A 165 -17.17 -26.46 -6.34
CA ASP A 165 -17.28 -25.01 -6.15
C ASP A 165 -16.05 -24.25 -6.67
N VAL A 166 -14.88 -24.87 -6.59
CA VAL A 166 -13.62 -24.38 -7.14
C VAL A 166 -13.17 -25.29 -8.28
N GLN A 167 -12.97 -24.68 -9.45
CA GLN A 167 -12.37 -25.30 -10.63
C GLN A 167 -10.98 -24.71 -10.84
N PHE A 168 -10.06 -25.52 -11.38
CA PHE A 168 -8.81 -24.99 -11.90
C PHE A 168 -8.41 -25.67 -13.19
N GLU A 169 -7.54 -25.02 -13.94
CA GLU A 169 -6.92 -25.56 -15.15
C GLU A 169 -5.41 -25.37 -15.09
N ILE A 170 -4.69 -26.29 -15.75
CA ILE A 170 -3.23 -26.41 -15.69
C ILE A 170 -2.57 -25.66 -16.84
N LEU A 171 -1.75 -24.66 -16.50
CA LEU A 171 -0.81 -24.01 -17.39
C LEU A 171 0.55 -24.72 -17.28
N VAL A 172 0.97 -25.42 -18.34
CA VAL A 172 2.24 -26.18 -18.33
C VAL A 172 3.39 -25.34 -18.89
N VAL A 173 4.52 -25.31 -18.19
CA VAL A 173 5.76 -24.64 -18.62
C VAL A 173 6.99 -25.55 -18.46
N PRO A 174 7.98 -25.51 -19.36
CA PRO A 174 8.99 -26.58 -19.43
C PRO A 174 10.30 -26.29 -18.67
N SER A 175 10.45 -25.15 -18.01
CA SER A 175 11.71 -24.76 -17.35
C SER A 175 11.49 -23.84 -16.15
N VAL A 176 12.51 -23.69 -15.30
CA VAL A 176 12.50 -22.74 -14.17
C VAL A 176 12.33 -21.30 -14.65
N GLU A 177 13.06 -20.90 -15.70
CA GLU A 177 12.91 -19.57 -16.29
C GLU A 177 11.50 -19.30 -16.81
N ASP A 178 10.86 -20.29 -17.45
CA ASP A 178 9.48 -20.17 -17.93
C ASP A 178 8.48 -20.11 -16.76
N ALA A 179 8.72 -20.84 -15.67
CA ALA A 179 7.88 -20.80 -14.47
C ALA A 179 7.91 -19.45 -13.78
N ILE A 180 9.10 -18.89 -13.53
CA ILE A 180 9.25 -17.55 -12.95
C ILE A 180 8.63 -16.50 -13.88
N THR A 181 8.83 -16.63 -15.20
CA THR A 181 8.25 -15.71 -16.18
C THR A 181 6.72 -15.78 -16.18
N ALA A 182 6.13 -16.97 -16.10
CA ALA A 182 4.67 -17.13 -16.04
C ALA A 182 4.09 -16.46 -14.79
N VAL A 183 4.68 -16.70 -13.61
CA VAL A 183 4.24 -16.10 -12.34
C VAL A 183 4.38 -14.57 -12.34
N ALA A 184 5.43 -14.04 -12.97
CA ALA A 184 5.64 -12.61 -13.10
C ALA A 184 4.62 -11.93 -14.05
N LEU A 185 4.16 -12.64 -15.09
CA LEU A 185 3.35 -12.05 -16.15
C LEU A 185 1.85 -12.30 -16.02
N ASN A 186 1.46 -13.49 -15.55
CA ASN A 186 0.07 -13.92 -15.48
C ASN A 186 -0.46 -13.78 -14.04
N GLY A 187 -1.26 -12.73 -13.83
CA GLY A 187 -1.92 -12.47 -12.55
C GLY A 187 -2.94 -13.52 -12.13
N GLU A 188 -3.48 -14.30 -13.07
CA GLU A 188 -4.50 -15.34 -12.86
C GLU A 188 -3.93 -16.61 -12.21
N ILE A 189 -2.60 -16.80 -12.20
CA ILE A 189 -1.96 -17.93 -11.52
C ILE A 189 -2.16 -17.79 -10.00
N GLN A 190 -2.79 -18.80 -9.40
CA GLN A 190 -3.08 -18.83 -7.95
C GLN A 190 -2.39 -19.96 -7.18
N ALA A 191 -1.78 -20.91 -7.89
CA ALA A 191 -0.88 -21.89 -7.31
C ALA A 191 0.16 -22.35 -8.34
N ALA A 192 1.30 -22.86 -7.87
CA ALA A 192 2.37 -23.40 -8.71
C ALA A 192 2.86 -24.75 -8.19
N ILE A 193 3.02 -25.71 -9.10
CA ILE A 193 3.55 -27.04 -8.86
C ILE A 193 4.88 -27.11 -9.64
N ILE A 194 5.99 -27.31 -8.93
CA ILE A 194 7.34 -27.29 -9.49
C ILE A 194 7.96 -28.67 -9.36
N ARG A 195 8.50 -29.21 -10.45
CA ARG A 195 9.29 -30.45 -10.43
C ARG A 195 10.75 -30.15 -10.10
N ASP A 196 11.35 -30.94 -9.23
CA ASP A 196 12.70 -30.72 -8.67
C ASP A 196 13.84 -30.74 -9.71
N ASP A 197 13.75 -31.62 -10.71
CA ASP A 197 14.79 -31.88 -11.71
C ASP A 197 14.66 -31.07 -13.02
N LEU A 198 13.85 -30.00 -13.00
CA LEU A 198 13.61 -29.13 -14.16
C LEU A 198 14.90 -28.49 -14.70
N PRO A 199 15.01 -28.31 -16.03
CA PRO A 199 16.07 -27.49 -16.59
C PRO A 199 15.90 -26.04 -16.14
N LEU A 200 17.02 -25.39 -15.78
CA LEU A 200 17.03 -23.97 -15.45
C LEU A 200 16.54 -23.12 -16.62
N ARG A 201 17.16 -23.30 -17.80
CA ARG A 201 17.00 -22.42 -18.96
C ARG A 201 15.80 -22.80 -19.83
N SER A 202 15.09 -21.77 -20.32
CA SER A 202 14.07 -21.95 -21.37
C SER A 202 14.71 -22.28 -22.71
N ARG A 203 14.09 -23.18 -23.48
CA ARG A 203 14.54 -23.52 -24.84
C ARG A 203 14.33 -22.37 -25.83
N ASP A 204 13.28 -21.58 -25.60
CA ASP A 204 12.84 -20.48 -26.47
C ASP A 204 12.76 -19.18 -25.67
N ARG A 205 13.91 -18.71 -25.16
CA ARG A 205 13.98 -17.54 -24.29
C ARG A 205 13.49 -16.28 -25.00
N LEU A 206 12.52 -15.59 -24.41
CA LEU A 206 11.97 -14.33 -24.95
C LEU A 206 12.91 -13.15 -24.71
N PRO A 207 12.90 -12.12 -25.57
CA PRO A 207 13.67 -10.89 -25.33
C PRO A 207 13.40 -10.26 -23.95
N LEU A 208 12.16 -10.32 -23.47
CA LEU A 208 11.79 -9.86 -22.14
C LEU A 208 12.52 -10.60 -21.02
N MET A 209 12.78 -11.90 -21.17
CA MET A 209 13.42 -12.72 -20.13
C MET A 209 14.86 -12.26 -19.86
N ASN A 210 15.50 -11.55 -20.79
CA ASN A 210 16.80 -10.92 -20.53
C ASN A 210 16.67 -9.73 -19.57
N THR A 211 15.58 -8.98 -19.67
CA THR A 211 15.27 -7.87 -18.75
C THR A 211 14.71 -8.40 -17.42
N LEU A 212 13.89 -9.45 -17.47
CA LEU A 212 13.25 -10.03 -16.28
C LEU A 212 14.21 -10.90 -15.47
N LEU A 213 15.05 -11.73 -16.08
CA LEU A 213 15.84 -12.77 -15.41
C LEU A 213 17.36 -12.53 -15.50
N GLY A 214 17.79 -11.43 -16.14
CA GLY A 214 19.18 -11.13 -16.46
C GLY A 214 19.65 -11.72 -17.80
N PRO A 215 20.85 -11.36 -18.30
CA PRO A 215 21.40 -11.94 -19.53
C PRO A 215 21.66 -13.44 -19.37
N ASN A 216 21.68 -14.15 -20.51
CA ASN A 216 22.11 -15.55 -20.54
C ASN A 216 23.64 -15.61 -20.45
N GLU A 217 24.19 -15.42 -19.26
CA GLU A 217 25.59 -15.69 -18.98
C GLU A 217 25.75 -17.18 -18.67
N ASP A 218 26.33 -17.92 -19.60
CA ASP A 218 26.69 -19.32 -19.37
C ASP A 218 27.89 -19.39 -18.42
N ALA A 219 27.70 -20.07 -17.30
CA ALA A 219 28.78 -20.69 -16.55
C ALA A 219 29.45 -21.73 -17.44
N GLY A 220 30.79 -21.83 -17.37
CA GLY A 220 31.63 -22.58 -18.30
C GLY A 220 31.31 -24.07 -18.48
N ASP A 221 32.00 -24.66 -19.47
CA ASP A 221 31.94 -25.99 -20.12
C ASP A 221 31.72 -27.28 -19.24
N GLY A 222 30.95 -27.22 -18.15
CA GLY A 222 30.60 -28.36 -17.30
C GLY A 222 29.17 -28.85 -17.51
N ILE A 223 28.92 -30.14 -17.23
CA ILE A 223 27.57 -30.68 -17.11
C ILE A 223 26.87 -29.92 -15.97
N PRO A 224 25.74 -29.23 -16.21
CA PRO A 224 25.09 -28.46 -15.16
C PRO A 224 24.58 -29.43 -14.09
N ASP A 225 25.07 -29.27 -12.86
CA ASP A 225 24.43 -29.89 -11.71
C ASP A 225 23.00 -29.32 -11.61
N ARG A 226 22.01 -30.19 -11.82
CA ARG A 226 20.58 -29.84 -11.73
C ARG A 226 20.08 -29.77 -10.29
N ALA A 227 20.93 -30.15 -9.33
CA ALA A 227 20.60 -30.04 -7.92
C ALA A 227 20.23 -28.60 -7.57
N ASN A 228 19.10 -28.45 -6.86
CA ASN A 228 18.66 -27.22 -6.19
C ASN A 228 18.11 -26.07 -7.07
N TYR A 229 17.88 -26.25 -8.38
CA TYR A 229 17.20 -25.20 -9.18
C TYR A 229 15.79 -24.91 -8.71
N TRP A 230 15.12 -25.91 -8.14
CA TRP A 230 13.81 -25.77 -7.54
C TRP A 230 13.81 -24.83 -6.33
N VAL A 231 14.86 -24.84 -5.50
CA VAL A 231 15.01 -23.90 -4.37
C VAL A 231 15.00 -22.46 -4.89
N GLU A 232 15.85 -22.18 -5.88
CA GLU A 232 15.92 -20.86 -6.49
C GLU A 232 14.60 -20.46 -7.17
N CYS A 233 13.93 -21.41 -7.85
CA CYS A 233 12.60 -21.18 -8.44
C CYS A 233 11.58 -20.75 -7.39
N GLY A 234 11.48 -21.51 -6.29
CA GLY A 234 10.54 -21.23 -5.23
C GLY A 234 10.82 -19.90 -4.53
N GLU A 235 12.08 -19.58 -4.25
CA GLU A 235 12.46 -18.31 -3.64
C GLU A 235 12.03 -17.11 -4.50
N TRP A 236 12.26 -17.19 -5.82
CA TRP A 236 11.84 -16.14 -6.74
C TRP A 236 10.31 -16.04 -6.87
N ILE A 237 9.61 -17.17 -6.89
CA ILE A 237 8.13 -17.17 -6.88
C ILE A 237 7.61 -16.52 -5.60
N ARG A 238 8.18 -16.82 -4.43
CA ARG A 238 7.80 -16.18 -3.17
C ARG A 238 8.12 -14.69 -3.15
N GLU A 239 9.24 -14.28 -3.73
CA GLU A 239 9.60 -12.87 -3.84
C GLU A 239 8.67 -12.09 -4.76
N LEU A 240 8.16 -12.70 -5.82
CA LEU A 240 7.20 -12.08 -6.74
C LEU A 240 5.76 -12.12 -6.18
N ARG A 241 5.29 -13.30 -5.80
CA ARG A 241 3.92 -13.64 -5.41
C ARG A 241 3.92 -14.50 -4.13
N PRO A 242 4.19 -13.92 -2.95
CA PRO A 242 4.36 -14.67 -1.70
C PRO A 242 3.11 -15.45 -1.27
N HIS A 243 1.93 -15.00 -1.71
CA HIS A 243 0.66 -15.57 -1.24
C HIS A 243 0.11 -16.71 -2.10
N ILE A 244 0.66 -16.98 -3.30
CA ILE A 244 0.19 -18.15 -4.06
C ILE A 244 0.72 -19.43 -3.43
N ASP A 245 -0.07 -20.51 -3.48
CA ASP A 245 0.34 -21.79 -2.93
C ASP A 245 1.42 -22.43 -3.83
N LEU A 246 2.49 -22.94 -3.23
CA LEU A 246 3.66 -23.45 -3.95
C LEU A 246 3.97 -24.89 -3.50
N TYR A 247 3.93 -25.82 -4.45
CA TYR A 247 4.06 -27.25 -4.21
C TYR A 247 5.28 -27.83 -4.96
N LEU A 248 6.03 -28.72 -4.32
CA LEU A 248 7.20 -29.39 -4.90
C LEU A 248 6.84 -30.82 -5.30
N LEU A 249 7.27 -31.26 -6.48
CA LEU A 249 7.27 -32.66 -6.90
C LEU A 249 8.70 -33.16 -6.92
N THR A 250 8.96 -34.26 -6.23
CA THR A 250 10.29 -34.86 -6.15
C THR A 250 10.25 -36.38 -6.33
N ASP A 251 11.35 -36.92 -6.86
CA ASP A 251 11.65 -38.35 -6.87
C ASP A 251 12.73 -38.72 -5.83
N GLU A 252 13.23 -37.74 -5.06
CA GLU A 252 14.30 -37.94 -4.08
C GLU A 252 13.86 -38.77 -2.87
N SER A 253 14.78 -39.61 -2.38
CA SER A 253 14.52 -40.46 -1.22
C SER A 253 14.42 -39.62 0.05
N ILE A 254 13.31 -39.78 0.79
CA ILE A 254 13.09 -39.17 2.12
C ILE A 254 14.26 -39.46 3.09
N ALA A 255 14.98 -40.57 2.90
CA ALA A 255 16.10 -40.97 3.75
C ALA A 255 17.40 -40.18 3.51
N ALA A 256 17.44 -39.28 2.52
CA ALA A 256 18.64 -38.52 2.13
C ALA A 256 18.61 -37.04 2.55
N GLY A 257 17.51 -36.55 3.15
CA GLY A 257 17.36 -35.14 3.52
C GLY A 257 18.37 -34.69 4.58
N ASP A 258 18.99 -33.54 4.35
CA ASP A 258 19.82 -32.82 5.33
C ASP A 258 18.93 -31.85 6.12
N ASP A 259 19.16 -31.67 7.43
CA ASP A 259 18.36 -30.78 8.30
C ASP A 259 18.47 -29.27 7.91
N THR A 260 19.19 -28.97 6.82
CA THR A 260 19.51 -27.63 6.34
C THR A 260 18.71 -27.17 5.12
N GLU A 261 17.73 -27.95 4.64
CA GLU A 261 16.92 -27.55 3.47
C GLU A 261 16.01 -26.34 3.78
N PRO A 262 15.90 -25.36 2.87
CA PRO A 262 15.11 -24.15 3.09
C PRO A 262 13.59 -24.42 2.93
N ASP A 263 12.81 -23.91 3.89
CA ASP A 263 11.35 -24.01 3.94
C ASP A 263 10.69 -23.00 2.98
N VAL A 264 10.68 -23.34 1.69
CA VAL A 264 10.17 -22.49 0.59
C VAL A 264 8.79 -22.95 0.10
N TYR A 265 8.56 -24.25 0.08
CA TYR A 265 7.38 -24.91 -0.50
C TYR A 265 6.36 -25.25 0.59
N ASP A 266 5.07 -25.00 0.33
CA ASP A 266 4.00 -25.28 1.30
C ASP A 266 3.82 -26.78 1.55
N ARG A 267 4.10 -27.61 0.53
CA ARG A 267 4.05 -29.08 0.62
C ARG A 267 4.86 -29.74 -0.49
N THR A 268 5.51 -30.86 -0.17
CA THR A 268 6.26 -31.69 -1.12
C THR A 268 5.53 -33.02 -1.36
N PHE A 269 5.53 -33.48 -2.62
CA PHE A 269 4.88 -34.71 -3.06
C PHE A 269 5.85 -35.60 -3.83
N TYR A 270 5.65 -36.91 -3.72
CA TYR A 270 6.40 -37.90 -4.48
C TYR A 270 5.70 -38.20 -5.81
N ARG A 271 6.40 -38.04 -6.93
CA ARG A 271 5.78 -38.06 -8.28
C ARG A 271 4.96 -39.32 -8.58
N LEU A 272 5.44 -40.48 -8.12
CA LEU A 272 4.87 -41.78 -8.49
C LEU A 272 3.66 -42.22 -7.65
N ASN A 273 3.28 -41.52 -6.57
CA ASN A 273 2.39 -42.13 -5.57
C ASN A 273 1.08 -41.41 -5.20
N ASP A 274 0.77 -40.17 -5.61
CA ASP A 274 -0.53 -39.59 -5.19
C ASP A 274 -1.00 -38.35 -5.96
N VAL A 275 -1.41 -38.53 -7.23
CA VAL A 275 -2.03 -37.42 -8.00
C VAL A 275 -3.34 -36.95 -7.37
N THR A 276 -4.05 -37.84 -6.66
CA THR A 276 -5.31 -37.52 -5.98
C THR A 276 -5.12 -36.62 -4.76
N ASP A 277 -4.13 -36.89 -3.90
CA ASP A 277 -3.78 -36.04 -2.77
C ASP A 277 -3.23 -34.68 -3.23
N LEU A 278 -2.41 -34.67 -4.30
CA LEU A 278 -1.96 -33.41 -4.91
C LEU A 278 -3.16 -32.56 -5.37
N HIS A 279 -4.07 -33.14 -6.15
CA HIS A 279 -5.29 -32.47 -6.61
C HIS A 279 -6.11 -31.92 -5.43
N SER A 280 -6.33 -32.75 -4.41
CA SER A 280 -7.10 -32.39 -3.21
C SER A 280 -6.44 -31.27 -2.41
N THR A 281 -5.10 -31.27 -2.34
CA THR A 281 -4.32 -30.22 -1.67
C THR A 281 -4.43 -28.90 -2.39
N VAL A 282 -4.27 -28.90 -3.71
CA VAL A 282 -4.42 -27.69 -4.54
C VAL A 282 -5.82 -27.09 -4.35
N LEU A 283 -6.88 -27.91 -4.41
CA LEU A 283 -8.25 -27.45 -4.15
C LEU A 283 -8.41 -26.87 -2.74
N ALA A 284 -7.84 -27.53 -1.72
CA ALA A 284 -7.90 -27.07 -0.34
C ALA A 284 -7.19 -25.72 -0.13
N GLY A 285 -6.03 -25.52 -0.73
CA GLY A 285 -5.28 -24.26 -0.71
C GLY A 285 -6.09 -23.11 -1.33
N LEU A 286 -6.61 -23.33 -2.54
CA LEU A 286 -7.45 -22.35 -3.25
C LEU A 286 -8.72 -21.99 -2.45
N ARG A 287 -9.43 -22.99 -1.91
CA ARG A 287 -10.60 -22.77 -1.02
C ARG A 287 -10.21 -21.98 0.23
N ASN A 288 -9.10 -22.34 0.87
CA ASN A 288 -8.63 -21.67 2.07
C ASN A 288 -8.31 -20.20 1.78
N ARG A 289 -7.64 -19.87 0.68
CA ARG A 289 -7.35 -18.47 0.31
C ARG A 289 -8.62 -17.69 -0.04
N TYR A 290 -9.54 -18.30 -0.80
CA TYR A 290 -10.83 -17.71 -1.16
C TYR A 290 -11.78 -17.48 0.02
N ALA A 291 -11.69 -18.27 1.08
CA ALA A 291 -12.60 -18.13 2.21
C ALA A 291 -12.57 -16.70 2.80
N THR A 292 -13.74 -16.22 3.20
CA THR A 292 -13.90 -14.98 3.96
C THR A 292 -14.59 -15.33 5.27
N PRO A 293 -13.83 -15.76 6.29
CA PRO A 293 -14.39 -16.40 7.48
C PRO A 293 -15.54 -15.61 8.12
N PHE A 294 -15.43 -14.28 8.16
CA PHE A 294 -16.46 -13.43 8.75
C PHE A 294 -17.61 -13.16 7.77
N PHE A 295 -17.32 -12.82 6.51
CA PHE A 295 -18.40 -12.57 5.54
C PHE A 295 -19.22 -13.82 5.22
N ASP A 296 -18.59 -14.99 5.15
CA ASP A 296 -19.27 -16.28 4.92
C ASP A 296 -20.19 -16.61 6.10
N ALA A 297 -19.74 -16.36 7.33
CA ALA A 297 -20.57 -16.50 8.52
C ALA A 297 -21.75 -15.51 8.52
N LEU A 298 -21.52 -14.26 8.10
CA LEU A 298 -22.56 -13.24 7.97
C LEU A 298 -23.61 -13.62 6.92
N ARG A 299 -23.17 -14.17 5.78
CA ARG A 299 -24.08 -14.72 4.75
C ARG A 299 -24.91 -15.88 5.28
N ALA A 300 -24.29 -16.81 5.99
CA ALA A 300 -24.98 -17.94 6.60
C ALA A 300 -26.04 -17.47 7.64
N TYR A 301 -25.67 -16.50 8.48
CA TYR A 301 -26.60 -15.86 9.42
C TYR A 301 -27.78 -15.18 8.69
N ALA A 302 -27.50 -14.40 7.64
CA ALA A 302 -28.54 -13.69 6.90
C ALA A 302 -29.54 -14.66 6.23
N ALA A 303 -29.05 -15.79 5.72
CA ALA A 303 -29.87 -16.83 5.10
C ALA A 303 -30.69 -17.66 6.12
N ALA A 304 -30.24 -17.75 7.37
CA ALA A 304 -30.89 -18.56 8.38
C ALA A 304 -32.28 -18.01 8.77
N PRO A 305 -33.27 -18.89 9.06
CA PRO A 305 -34.57 -18.48 9.60
C PRO A 305 -34.44 -18.20 11.10
N VAL A 306 -34.17 -16.93 11.45
CA VAL A 306 -34.04 -16.48 12.84
C VAL A 306 -35.27 -15.67 13.27
N GLY A 307 -35.84 -15.99 14.43
CA GLY A 307 -36.89 -15.20 15.08
C GLY A 307 -36.30 -14.04 15.89
N GLN A 308 -36.93 -12.87 15.84
CA GLN A 308 -36.32 -11.62 16.33
C GLN A 308 -36.95 -11.11 17.63
N PHE A 309 -36.16 -11.12 18.71
CA PHE A 309 -36.44 -10.44 20.00
C PHE A 309 -35.23 -9.63 20.48
N HIS A 310 -34.26 -9.40 19.60
CA HIS A 310 -33.04 -8.65 19.88
C HIS A 310 -33.30 -7.13 19.95
N ALA A 311 -32.42 -6.38 20.61
CA ALA A 311 -32.51 -4.92 20.77
C ALA A 311 -32.41 -4.10 19.47
N LEU A 312 -32.23 -4.74 18.32
CA LEU A 312 -32.08 -4.08 17.01
C LEU A 312 -33.41 -4.18 16.23
N PRO A 313 -34.22 -3.11 16.17
CA PRO A 313 -35.51 -3.14 15.49
C PRO A 313 -35.38 -3.30 13.96
N VAL A 314 -34.28 -2.77 13.41
CA VAL A 314 -33.99 -2.81 11.96
C VAL A 314 -33.53 -4.18 11.47
N ALA A 315 -33.04 -5.04 12.37
CA ALA A 315 -32.55 -6.35 12.00
C ALA A 315 -33.70 -7.20 11.42
N ARG A 316 -33.38 -7.93 10.34
CA ARG A 316 -34.34 -8.65 9.48
C ARG A 316 -35.35 -7.74 8.74
N GLY A 317 -35.25 -6.42 8.89
CA GLY A 317 -35.97 -5.41 8.10
C GLY A 317 -37.46 -5.24 8.41
N ALA A 318 -38.02 -5.96 9.39
CA ALA A 318 -39.46 -5.92 9.66
C ALA A 318 -39.97 -4.51 10.02
N SER A 319 -39.20 -3.73 10.79
CA SER A 319 -39.55 -2.34 11.13
C SER A 319 -39.50 -1.39 9.92
N ILE A 320 -38.77 -1.75 8.87
CA ILE A 320 -38.59 -0.96 7.66
C ILE A 320 -39.72 -1.28 6.67
N PHE A 321 -39.87 -2.55 6.29
CA PHE A 321 -40.83 -2.96 5.26
C PHE A 321 -42.30 -2.90 5.72
N ASN A 322 -42.57 -3.02 7.04
CA ASN A 322 -43.92 -2.86 7.57
C ASN A 322 -44.26 -1.39 7.88
N SER A 323 -43.28 -0.49 7.83
CA SER A 323 -43.52 0.95 8.01
C SER A 323 -44.16 1.53 6.76
N ARG A 324 -45.14 2.43 6.93
CA ARG A 324 -45.72 3.19 5.81
C ARG A 324 -44.80 4.28 5.27
N SER A 325 -43.76 4.64 6.02
CA SER A 325 -42.90 5.80 5.73
C SER A 325 -41.43 5.46 5.55
N LEU A 326 -41.02 4.19 5.66
CA LEU A 326 -39.62 3.76 5.54
C LEU A 326 -39.40 2.70 4.45
N GLN A 327 -40.39 2.44 3.59
CA GLN A 327 -40.22 1.47 2.50
C GLN A 327 -39.15 1.90 1.49
N ASP A 328 -39.02 3.21 1.27
CA ASP A 328 -37.97 3.83 0.46
C ASP A 328 -36.55 3.46 0.93
N MET A 329 -36.31 3.39 2.25
CA MET A 329 -35.04 2.91 2.80
C MET A 329 -34.77 1.45 2.42
N GLY A 330 -35.80 0.61 2.51
CA GLY A 330 -35.73 -0.81 2.16
C GLY A 330 -35.46 -1.05 0.68
N GLU A 331 -36.12 -0.28 -0.19
CA GLU A 331 -35.95 -0.31 -1.64
C GLU A 331 -34.58 0.22 -2.06
N PHE A 332 -34.10 1.30 -1.43
CA PHE A 332 -32.83 1.92 -1.76
C PHE A 332 -31.63 1.02 -1.42
N TYR A 333 -31.56 0.50 -0.18
CA TYR A 333 -30.43 -0.32 0.25
C TYR A 333 -30.57 -1.82 -0.08
N GLY A 334 -31.80 -2.27 -0.34
CA GLY A 334 -32.12 -3.67 -0.55
C GLY A 334 -32.22 -4.48 0.74
N ARG A 335 -32.90 -5.63 0.67
CA ARG A 335 -33.25 -6.43 1.85
C ARG A 335 -32.05 -7.06 2.56
N ASN A 336 -31.00 -7.41 1.82
CA ASN A 336 -29.86 -8.18 2.36
C ASN A 336 -29.09 -7.43 3.45
N ILE A 337 -28.97 -6.10 3.38
CA ILE A 337 -28.28 -5.33 4.42
C ILE A 337 -28.94 -5.49 5.78
N PHE A 338 -30.29 -5.53 5.81
CA PHE A 338 -31.08 -5.69 7.02
C PHE A 338 -31.11 -7.15 7.47
N MET A 339 -31.05 -8.11 6.54
CA MET A 339 -30.96 -9.54 6.87
C MET A 339 -29.61 -9.89 7.50
N ALA A 340 -28.54 -9.20 7.10
CA ALA A 340 -27.20 -9.29 7.68
C ALA A 340 -27.03 -8.45 8.95
N GLU A 341 -27.99 -7.60 9.31
CA GLU A 341 -27.90 -6.76 10.50
C GLU A 341 -28.09 -7.58 11.78
N THR A 342 -27.13 -7.45 12.70
CA THR A 342 -26.99 -8.34 13.87
C THR A 342 -26.00 -7.80 14.91
N SER A 343 -25.87 -8.49 16.04
CA SER A 343 -24.91 -8.19 17.10
C SER A 343 -24.14 -9.45 17.55
N THR A 344 -23.14 -9.24 18.40
CA THR A 344 -22.33 -10.31 19.01
C THR A 344 -23.17 -11.29 19.84
N THR A 345 -24.34 -10.88 20.34
CA THR A 345 -25.22 -11.73 21.16
C THR A 345 -26.05 -12.73 20.37
N SER A 346 -26.10 -12.60 19.03
CA SER A 346 -26.88 -13.49 18.16
C SER A 346 -26.25 -14.87 17.95
N GLY A 347 -25.02 -15.09 18.46
CA GLY A 347 -24.28 -16.35 18.37
C GLY A 347 -23.69 -16.61 16.97
N GLY A 348 -22.50 -17.21 16.91
CA GLY A 348 -21.89 -17.66 15.65
C GLY A 348 -21.15 -16.60 14.80
N LEU A 349 -21.16 -15.33 15.19
CA LEU A 349 -20.52 -14.22 14.44
C LEU A 349 -19.27 -13.62 15.08
N ASP A 350 -18.84 -14.14 16.24
CA ASP A 350 -17.69 -13.65 17.02
C ASP A 350 -17.89 -12.25 17.62
N SER A 351 -16.96 -11.78 18.46
CA SER A 351 -16.98 -10.44 19.06
C SER A 351 -15.76 -9.65 18.60
N LEU A 352 -15.93 -8.44 18.05
CA LEU A 352 -14.78 -7.60 17.66
C LEU A 352 -13.93 -7.19 18.87
N LEU A 353 -14.56 -7.03 20.04
CA LEU A 353 -13.89 -6.59 21.27
C LEU A 353 -13.09 -7.71 21.93
N ASP A 354 -13.41 -8.97 21.62
CA ASP A 354 -12.75 -10.16 22.15
C ASP A 354 -12.84 -11.29 21.11
N PRO A 355 -12.08 -11.20 20.00
CA PRO A 355 -12.26 -12.09 18.86
C PRO A 355 -11.59 -13.45 19.09
N HIS A 356 -12.40 -14.52 19.05
CA HIS A 356 -11.94 -15.93 19.20
C HIS A 356 -12.37 -16.85 18.05
N GLY A 357 -13.22 -16.35 17.13
CA GLY A 357 -13.87 -17.13 16.09
C GLY A 357 -13.62 -16.57 14.68
N ASN A 358 -14.69 -16.24 13.96
CA ASN A 358 -14.64 -15.87 12.55
C ASN A 358 -13.95 -14.52 12.30
N ILE A 359 -14.12 -13.55 13.22
CA ILE A 359 -13.40 -12.26 13.14
C ILE A 359 -11.91 -12.51 13.38
N LYS A 360 -11.55 -13.31 14.39
CA LYS A 360 -10.15 -13.66 14.65
C LYS A 360 -9.48 -14.33 13.45
N LYS A 361 -10.17 -15.30 12.82
CA LYS A 361 -9.69 -15.95 11.59
C LYS A 361 -9.52 -14.97 10.45
N ALA A 362 -10.44 -14.03 10.26
CA ALA A 362 -10.33 -12.99 9.24
C ALA A 362 -9.14 -12.06 9.51
N MET A 363 -8.92 -11.66 10.77
CA MET A 363 -7.76 -10.89 11.22
C MET A 363 -6.45 -11.64 11.00
N ASP A 364 -6.38 -12.93 11.28
CA ASP A 364 -5.19 -13.77 11.06
C ASP A 364 -4.86 -13.92 9.59
N LYS A 365 -5.88 -14.06 8.74
CA LYS A 365 -5.68 -14.05 7.29
C LYS A 365 -5.21 -12.68 6.81
N ALA A 366 -5.71 -11.58 7.38
CA ALA A 366 -5.22 -10.25 7.07
C ALA A 366 -3.76 -10.05 7.50
N ALA A 367 -3.38 -10.51 8.69
CA ALA A 367 -2.00 -10.47 9.15
C ALA A 367 -1.05 -11.14 8.14
N LYS A 368 -1.43 -12.31 7.60
CA LYS A 368 -0.69 -12.99 6.51
C LYS A 368 -0.63 -12.16 5.22
N THR A 369 -1.74 -11.56 4.78
CA THR A 369 -1.79 -10.75 3.54
C THR A 369 -0.90 -9.51 3.60
N TRP A 370 -0.75 -8.87 4.76
CA TRP A 370 0.08 -7.67 4.93
C TRP A 370 1.39 -7.91 5.69
N ASN A 371 1.81 -9.17 5.83
CA ASN A 371 3.08 -9.56 6.45
C ASN A 371 3.28 -9.06 7.90
N ALA A 372 2.19 -9.02 8.67
CA ALA A 372 2.18 -8.58 10.06
C ALA A 372 2.07 -9.78 11.01
N ASP A 373 2.51 -9.62 12.26
CA ASP A 373 2.30 -10.62 13.32
C ASP A 373 0.84 -10.61 13.79
N HIS A 374 0.27 -9.41 13.90
CA HIS A 374 -1.13 -9.19 14.27
C HIS A 374 -1.77 -8.15 13.36
N THR A 375 -3.07 -8.30 13.10
CA THR A 375 -3.88 -7.31 12.42
C THR A 375 -5.19 -7.10 13.15
N TYR A 376 -5.58 -5.85 13.35
CA TYR A 376 -6.82 -5.45 14.01
C TYR A 376 -7.74 -4.71 13.03
N PHE A 377 -9.02 -5.06 13.01
CA PHE A 377 -10.04 -4.39 12.22
C PHE A 377 -10.59 -3.19 12.99
N VAL A 378 -10.64 -2.04 12.34
CA VAL A 378 -11.10 -0.78 12.91
C VAL A 378 -12.30 -0.26 12.10
N THR A 379 -13.40 0.01 12.78
CA THR A 379 -14.69 0.39 12.15
C THR A 379 -14.97 1.89 12.18
N ASN A 380 -13.98 2.73 12.53
CA ASN A 380 -14.13 4.19 12.58
C ASN A 380 -12.96 4.93 11.90
N GLY A 381 -12.45 4.34 10.83
CA GLY A 381 -11.40 4.85 9.95
C GLY A 381 -10.02 4.87 10.57
N THR A 382 -9.01 5.15 9.74
CA THR A 382 -7.61 5.28 10.18
C THR A 382 -7.42 6.40 11.18
N SER A 383 -8.29 7.41 11.16
CA SER A 383 -8.35 8.43 12.21
C SER A 383 -8.44 7.83 13.61
N THR A 384 -9.12 6.69 13.78
CA THR A 384 -9.25 5.97 15.05
C THR A 384 -8.09 5.00 15.24
N ALA A 385 -7.67 4.30 14.18
CA ALA A 385 -6.50 3.42 14.19
C ALA A 385 -5.25 4.14 14.72
N ASN A 386 -5.00 5.35 14.22
CA ASN A 386 -3.89 6.21 14.64
C ASN A 386 -3.94 6.53 16.14
N LYS A 387 -5.13 6.83 16.68
CA LYS A 387 -5.29 7.11 18.12
C LYS A 387 -5.04 5.88 18.98
N ILE A 388 -5.53 4.71 18.54
CA ILE A 388 -5.28 3.44 19.23
C ILE A 388 -3.77 3.18 19.34
N VAL A 389 -3.04 3.29 18.22
CA VAL A 389 -1.58 3.05 18.24
C VAL A 389 -0.86 4.07 19.12
N VAL A 390 -1.13 5.37 18.96
CA VAL A 390 -0.51 6.43 19.78
C VAL A 390 -0.79 6.21 21.26
N GLN A 391 -2.06 6.00 21.65
CA GLN A 391 -2.45 5.79 23.05
C GLN A 391 -1.84 4.51 23.63
N SER A 392 -1.69 3.44 22.84
CA SER A 392 -1.15 2.16 23.32
C SER A 392 0.35 2.20 23.61
N LEU A 393 1.08 3.08 22.94
CA LEU A 393 2.55 3.10 22.94
C LEU A 393 3.17 4.24 23.73
N THR A 394 2.40 5.27 24.04
CA THR A 394 2.89 6.52 24.66
C THR A 394 2.20 6.80 25.98
N ARG A 395 2.86 7.59 26.82
CA ARG A 395 2.40 8.05 28.13
C ARG A 395 2.52 9.57 28.23
N PRO A 396 1.84 10.20 29.20
CA PRO A 396 2.03 11.62 29.47
C PRO A 396 3.51 11.95 29.70
N GLY A 397 4.02 12.91 28.94
CA GLY A 397 5.42 13.34 29.03
C GLY A 397 6.41 12.63 28.11
N ASP A 398 6.01 11.56 27.41
CA ASP A 398 6.83 10.96 26.35
C ASP A 398 6.97 11.94 25.17
N ILE A 399 8.11 11.89 24.48
CA ILE A 399 8.37 12.68 23.27
C ILE A 399 8.03 11.81 22.05
N VAL A 400 7.27 12.36 21.12
CA VAL A 400 6.94 11.73 19.84
C VAL A 400 7.45 12.60 18.70
N LEU A 401 8.38 12.05 17.93
CA LEU A 401 8.84 12.67 16.69
C LEU A 401 7.76 12.47 15.63
N ILE A 402 7.24 13.55 15.07
CA ILE A 402 6.06 13.50 14.21
C ILE A 402 6.29 14.26 12.90
N ASP A 403 6.02 13.59 11.78
CA ASP A 403 5.95 14.21 10.46
C ASP A 403 4.94 15.37 10.47
N ARG A 404 5.40 16.57 10.09
CA ARG A 404 4.54 17.76 9.96
C ARG A 404 3.36 17.57 9.01
N ASN A 405 3.52 16.74 7.97
CA ASN A 405 2.51 16.50 6.94
C ASN A 405 1.55 15.36 7.31
N CYS A 406 1.53 14.97 8.60
CA CYS A 406 0.68 13.90 9.06
C CYS A 406 -0.77 14.37 9.26
N HIS A 407 -1.69 13.40 9.22
CA HIS A 407 -3.10 13.66 9.38
C HIS A 407 -3.44 14.16 10.81
N LYS A 408 -4.42 15.08 10.93
CA LYS A 408 -4.86 15.65 12.22
C LYS A 408 -5.20 14.62 13.31
N SER A 409 -5.52 13.38 12.95
CA SER A 409 -5.81 12.31 13.92
C SER A 409 -4.66 12.00 14.87
N HIS A 410 -3.41 12.11 14.40
CA HIS A 410 -2.23 11.85 15.23
C HIS A 410 -2.14 12.85 16.36
N HIS A 411 -2.33 14.13 16.04
CA HIS A 411 -2.40 15.21 17.02
C HIS A 411 -3.46 14.97 18.08
N TYR A 412 -4.67 14.55 17.70
CA TYR A 412 -5.70 14.18 18.68
C TYR A 412 -5.28 12.97 19.52
N GLY A 413 -4.59 11.99 18.94
CA GLY A 413 -4.00 10.87 19.69
C GLY A 413 -3.00 11.35 20.74
N LEU A 414 -2.11 12.28 20.37
CA LEU A 414 -1.13 12.88 21.27
C LEU A 414 -1.77 13.73 22.37
N VAL A 415 -2.81 14.51 22.05
CA VAL A 415 -3.62 15.24 23.06
C VAL A 415 -4.21 14.25 24.07
N LEU A 416 -4.83 13.17 23.61
CA LEU A 416 -5.46 12.18 24.49
C LEU A 416 -4.44 11.42 25.34
N ALA A 417 -3.29 11.06 24.77
CA ALA A 417 -2.22 10.37 25.47
C ALA A 417 -1.39 11.29 26.39
N GLY A 418 -1.40 12.60 26.16
CA GLY A 418 -0.56 13.58 26.86
C GLY A 418 0.92 13.54 26.45
N ALA A 419 1.22 12.96 25.29
CA ALA A 419 2.57 12.94 24.74
C ALA A 419 2.93 14.28 24.08
N TYR A 420 4.21 14.63 24.09
CA TYR A 420 4.73 15.88 23.57
C TYR A 420 5.18 15.72 22.11
N PRO A 421 4.46 16.33 21.13
CA PRO A 421 4.93 16.34 19.75
C PRO A 421 6.23 17.14 19.61
N LEU A 422 7.17 16.58 18.86
CA LEU A 422 8.29 17.27 18.25
C LEU A 422 8.14 17.14 16.73
N TYR A 423 7.86 18.25 16.06
CA TYR A 423 7.61 18.25 14.61
C TYR A 423 8.91 18.12 13.82
N LEU A 424 8.88 17.23 12.83
CA LEU A 424 9.96 17.05 11.88
C LEU A 424 9.61 17.77 10.57
N ASP A 425 10.50 18.65 10.12
CA ASP A 425 10.30 19.34 8.86
C ASP A 425 10.57 18.47 7.64
N ALA A 426 9.68 18.60 6.66
CA ALA A 426 9.74 17.97 5.37
C ALA A 426 10.35 18.96 4.38
N TYR A 427 11.08 18.47 3.38
CA TYR A 427 11.69 19.36 2.40
C TYR A 427 10.60 20.13 1.61
N PRO A 428 10.74 21.46 1.45
CA PRO A 428 9.76 22.25 0.71
C PRO A 428 9.98 22.11 -0.81
N LEU A 429 8.90 22.22 -1.57
CA LEU A 429 8.92 22.37 -3.04
C LEU A 429 8.18 23.67 -3.41
N PRO A 430 8.83 24.84 -3.23
CA PRO A 430 8.17 26.14 -3.35
C PRO A 430 7.48 26.35 -4.71
N GLN A 431 8.11 25.90 -5.80
CA GLN A 431 7.62 26.02 -7.16
C GLN A 431 6.26 25.33 -7.41
N PHE A 432 5.86 24.42 -6.54
CA PHE A 432 4.58 23.70 -6.63
C PHE A 432 3.64 23.97 -5.45
N ALA A 433 4.09 24.76 -4.47
CA ALA A 433 3.42 24.95 -3.18
C ALA A 433 3.07 23.59 -2.50
N ILE A 434 4.03 22.65 -2.53
CA ILE A 434 3.89 21.30 -1.97
C ILE A 434 5.05 21.04 -1.00
N TYR A 435 4.81 20.24 0.04
CA TYR A 435 5.88 19.64 0.84
C TYR A 435 6.15 18.22 0.40
N GLY A 436 7.42 17.84 0.40
CA GLY A 436 7.85 16.47 0.21
C GLY A 436 7.76 15.64 1.48
N ALA A 437 8.85 14.96 1.78
CA ALA A 437 8.99 14.04 2.90
C ALA A 437 10.04 14.52 3.91
N VAL A 438 10.06 13.93 5.11
CA VAL A 438 11.04 14.20 6.15
C VAL A 438 12.32 13.43 5.84
N SER A 439 13.44 14.14 5.63
CA SER A 439 14.72 13.51 5.31
C SER A 439 15.29 12.72 6.48
N LEU A 440 16.06 11.67 6.18
CA LEU A 440 16.76 10.91 7.23
C LEU A 440 17.76 11.78 8.00
N ARG A 441 18.37 12.75 7.32
CA ARG A 441 19.23 13.77 7.95
C ARG A 441 18.48 14.52 9.06
N THR A 442 17.27 15.00 8.76
CA THR A 442 16.40 15.71 9.74
C THR A 442 16.09 14.83 10.95
N ILE A 443 15.77 13.55 10.72
CA ILE A 443 15.45 12.60 11.78
C ILE A 443 16.68 12.33 12.66
N LYS A 444 17.84 12.05 12.05
CA LYS A 444 19.09 11.82 12.78
C LYS A 444 19.52 13.03 13.60
N GLN A 445 19.49 14.22 12.98
CA GLN A 445 19.80 15.47 13.68
C GLN A 445 18.92 15.63 14.92
N THR A 446 17.61 15.44 14.78
CA THR A 446 16.67 15.61 15.90
C THR A 446 16.94 14.61 17.04
N LEU A 447 17.23 13.35 16.71
CA LEU A 447 17.56 12.34 17.72
C LEU A 447 18.88 12.67 18.45
N LEU A 448 19.90 13.11 17.71
CA LEU A 448 21.20 13.49 18.28
C LEU A 448 21.11 14.77 19.12
N ASP A 449 20.28 15.73 18.72
CA ASP A 449 20.01 16.93 19.52
C ASP A 449 19.33 16.58 20.85
N LEU A 450 18.37 15.64 20.82
CA LEU A 450 17.74 15.13 22.03
C LEU A 450 18.69 14.28 22.88
N GLU A 451 19.63 13.56 22.26
CA GLU A 451 20.70 12.86 22.97
C GLU A 451 21.60 13.85 23.71
N ALA A 452 22.07 14.90 23.02
CA ALA A 452 22.88 15.96 23.60
C ALA A 452 22.14 16.72 24.73
N ALA A 453 20.83 16.89 24.61
CA ALA A 453 19.98 17.49 25.64
C ALA A 453 19.59 16.51 26.79
N GLY A 454 20.05 15.25 26.76
CA GLY A 454 19.70 14.23 27.74
C GLY A 454 18.23 13.79 27.72
N GLN A 455 17.49 14.11 26.65
CA GLN A 455 16.06 13.82 26.50
C GLN A 455 15.77 12.57 25.65
N LEU A 456 16.79 11.95 25.04
CA LEU A 456 16.62 10.79 24.16
C LEU A 456 15.83 9.64 24.82
N HIS A 457 16.04 9.42 26.12
CA HIS A 457 15.32 8.39 26.89
C HIS A 457 13.80 8.57 26.95
N ARG A 458 13.29 9.79 26.71
CA ARG A 458 11.85 10.11 26.63
C ARG A 458 11.27 9.91 25.24
N VAL A 459 12.11 9.76 24.22
CA VAL A 459 11.65 9.55 22.84
C VAL A 459 11.09 8.14 22.73
N ARG A 460 9.79 8.07 22.46
CA ARG A 460 9.06 6.80 22.43
C ARG A 460 8.67 6.34 21.04
N MET A 461 8.39 7.28 20.14
CA MET A 461 7.84 6.97 18.83
C MET A 461 8.36 7.92 17.75
N LEU A 462 8.62 7.36 16.57
CA LEU A 462 8.74 8.09 15.30
C LEU A 462 7.51 7.81 14.44
N LEU A 463 6.82 8.87 14.03
CA LEU A 463 5.59 8.82 13.26
C LEU A 463 5.79 9.47 11.90
N LEU A 464 5.64 8.69 10.82
CA LEU A 464 5.84 9.14 9.44
C LEU A 464 4.68 8.74 8.53
N THR A 465 4.34 9.58 7.56
CA THR A 465 3.28 9.31 6.57
C THR A 465 3.86 8.65 5.32
N ASN A 466 3.51 7.39 5.03
CA ASN A 466 4.07 6.66 3.88
C ASN A 466 2.97 6.00 3.01
N CYS A 467 2.78 6.37 1.76
CA CYS A 467 3.38 7.48 1.06
C CYS A 467 2.79 8.83 1.51
N THR A 468 3.46 9.93 1.17
CA THR A 468 2.86 11.26 1.25
C THR A 468 1.64 11.36 0.33
N PHE A 469 0.82 12.40 0.49
CA PHE A 469 -0.39 12.55 -0.31
C PHE A 469 -0.08 12.63 -1.83
N ASP A 470 1.02 13.27 -2.21
CA ASP A 470 1.45 13.43 -3.61
C ASP A 470 2.22 12.21 -4.14
N GLY A 471 2.39 11.17 -3.33
CA GLY A 471 2.98 9.90 -3.73
C GLY A 471 4.47 9.75 -3.47
N VAL A 472 5.09 10.58 -2.65
CA VAL A 472 6.48 10.37 -2.23
C VAL A 472 6.52 9.19 -1.25
N VAL A 473 7.28 8.14 -1.57
CA VAL A 473 7.39 6.90 -0.81
C VAL A 473 8.77 6.83 -0.15
N TYR A 474 8.80 6.60 1.16
CA TYR A 474 10.04 6.43 1.92
C TYR A 474 10.76 5.13 1.54
N ASN A 475 12.01 4.99 1.97
CA ASN A 475 12.68 3.70 2.16
C ASN A 475 12.55 3.29 3.64
N PRO A 476 11.49 2.55 4.06
CA PRO A 476 11.28 2.29 5.48
C PRO A 476 12.38 1.44 6.10
N LEU A 477 13.00 0.54 5.34
CA LEU A 477 14.11 -0.29 5.80
C LEU A 477 15.29 0.57 6.24
N GLN A 478 15.75 1.48 5.37
CA GLN A 478 16.87 2.38 5.66
C GLN A 478 16.55 3.32 6.83
N VAL A 479 15.34 3.91 6.83
CA VAL A 479 14.91 4.80 7.93
C VAL A 479 14.93 4.06 9.27
N MET A 480 14.37 2.85 9.33
CA MET A 480 14.34 2.08 10.59
C MET A 480 15.74 1.65 11.02
N GLN A 481 16.61 1.25 10.09
CA GLN A 481 18.00 0.88 10.38
C GLN A 481 18.76 2.04 11.04
N GLU A 482 18.86 3.17 10.38
CA GLU A 482 19.69 4.28 10.87
C GLU A 482 19.12 4.91 12.14
N VAL A 483 17.79 4.91 12.30
CA VAL A 483 17.14 5.39 13.53
C VAL A 483 17.40 4.45 14.71
N LEU A 484 17.33 3.13 14.51
CA LEU A 484 17.62 2.15 15.57
C LEU A 484 19.10 2.16 15.98
N ALA A 485 20.00 2.63 15.12
CA ALA A 485 21.40 2.85 15.48
C ALA A 485 21.59 3.93 16.55
N ILE A 486 20.69 4.93 16.59
CA ILE A 486 20.72 6.02 17.57
C ILE A 486 19.82 5.72 18.77
N LYS A 487 18.60 5.19 18.52
CA LYS A 487 17.62 4.86 19.56
C LYS A 487 17.08 3.44 19.36
N PRO A 488 17.69 2.42 20.00
CA PRO A 488 17.46 1.01 19.67
C PRO A 488 16.08 0.45 20.06
N ASP A 489 15.30 1.16 20.87
CA ASP A 489 14.00 0.72 21.40
C ASP A 489 12.81 1.61 20.98
N ILE A 490 13.02 2.54 20.04
CA ILE A 490 11.95 3.41 19.52
C ILE A 490 10.89 2.62 18.75
N CYS A 491 9.62 3.01 18.90
CA CYS A 491 8.54 2.48 18.07
C CYS A 491 8.37 3.27 16.77
N PHE A 492 8.11 2.59 15.67
CA PHE A 492 7.77 3.22 14.39
C PHE A 492 6.27 3.11 14.13
N LEU A 493 5.61 4.24 13.87
CA LEU A 493 4.26 4.28 13.33
C LEU A 493 4.31 4.84 11.89
N TRP A 494 4.11 3.94 10.93
CA TRP A 494 3.96 4.27 9.52
C TRP A 494 2.48 4.47 9.19
N ASP A 495 2.05 5.72 9.00
CA ASP A 495 0.70 6.00 8.52
C ASP A 495 0.62 5.71 7.02
N GLU A 496 0.23 4.47 6.71
CA GLU A 496 0.05 3.95 5.36
C GLU A 496 -1.39 4.04 4.86
N ALA A 497 -2.14 5.06 5.31
CA ALA A 497 -3.55 5.24 4.94
C ALA A 497 -3.79 5.24 3.42
N TRP A 498 -2.83 5.74 2.64
CA TRP A 498 -2.89 5.81 1.18
C TRP A 498 -2.19 4.63 0.48
N TYR A 499 -1.51 3.74 1.19
CA TYR A 499 -0.55 2.80 0.60
C TYR A 499 -0.89 1.31 0.81
N ALA A 500 -2.10 0.99 1.30
CA ALA A 500 -2.53 -0.37 1.62
C ALA A 500 -2.43 -1.40 0.46
N PHE A 501 -2.53 -0.94 -0.80
CA PHE A 501 -2.46 -1.80 -1.98
C PHE A 501 -1.02 -2.24 -2.32
N ALA A 502 -0.01 -1.55 -1.80
CA ALA A 502 1.39 -1.73 -2.22
C ALA A 502 1.92 -3.15 -1.96
N THR A 503 1.41 -3.85 -0.94
CA THR A 503 1.78 -5.24 -0.65
C THR A 503 1.51 -6.21 -1.82
N ALA A 504 0.54 -5.87 -2.68
CA ALA A 504 0.07 -6.75 -3.73
C ALA A 504 1.06 -6.92 -4.89
N VAL A 505 2.02 -5.97 -5.05
CA VAL A 505 2.99 -5.98 -6.15
C VAL A 505 4.42 -5.89 -5.61
N PRO A 506 5.38 -6.67 -6.15
CA PRO A 506 6.69 -6.85 -5.53
C PRO A 506 7.53 -5.57 -5.46
N TRP A 507 7.46 -4.71 -6.48
CA TRP A 507 8.24 -3.47 -6.52
C TRP A 507 7.77 -2.43 -5.48
N ALA A 508 6.48 -2.38 -5.16
CA ALA A 508 5.96 -1.46 -4.15
C ALA A 508 6.01 -2.08 -2.74
N ARG A 509 5.78 -3.40 -2.64
CA ARG A 509 5.80 -4.16 -1.39
C ARG A 509 7.08 -3.96 -0.59
N GLN A 510 8.24 -3.88 -1.25
CA GLN A 510 9.53 -3.66 -0.60
C GLN A 510 9.62 -2.35 0.20
N ARG A 511 8.76 -1.36 -0.11
CA ARG A 511 8.67 -0.06 0.60
C ARG A 511 7.44 0.04 1.52
N THR A 512 6.88 -1.11 1.90
CA THR A 512 5.87 -1.17 2.98
C THR A 512 6.54 -1.40 4.33
N ALA A 513 5.94 -0.87 5.38
CA ALA A 513 6.44 -0.95 6.74
C ALA A 513 6.64 -2.40 7.22
N MET A 514 5.62 -3.25 7.03
CA MET A 514 5.63 -4.63 7.55
C MET A 514 6.67 -5.52 6.88
N VAL A 515 6.87 -5.39 5.56
CA VAL A 515 7.90 -6.14 4.83
C VAL A 515 9.29 -5.62 5.14
N SER A 516 9.46 -4.29 5.29
CA SER A 516 10.73 -3.71 5.70
C SER A 516 11.11 -4.14 7.12
N ALA A 517 10.15 -4.24 8.03
CA ALA A 517 10.35 -4.70 9.40
C ALA A 517 10.80 -6.17 9.44
N GLU A 518 10.16 -7.06 8.67
CA GLU A 518 10.60 -8.45 8.54
C GLU A 518 12.02 -8.56 8.03
N ARG A 519 12.35 -7.83 6.95
CA ARG A 519 13.70 -7.84 6.38
C ARG A 519 14.73 -7.38 7.39
N LEU A 520 14.41 -6.33 8.16
CA LEU A 520 15.29 -5.84 9.20
C LEU A 520 15.51 -6.86 10.32
N GLU A 521 14.47 -7.54 10.78
CA GLU A 521 14.58 -8.63 11.76
C GLU A 521 15.48 -9.76 11.25
N GLN A 522 15.29 -10.19 10.01
CA GLN A 522 16.11 -11.22 9.37
C GLN A 522 17.57 -10.79 9.24
N MET A 523 17.81 -9.54 8.82
CA MET A 523 19.15 -8.97 8.73
C MET A 523 19.84 -8.98 10.10
N LEU A 524 19.21 -8.43 11.14
CA LEU A 524 19.78 -8.36 12.49
C LEU A 524 20.07 -9.73 13.09
N ALA A 525 19.29 -10.75 12.74
CA ALA A 525 19.50 -12.12 13.19
C ALA A 525 20.61 -12.86 12.40
N SER A 526 21.06 -12.33 11.26
CA SER A 526 22.02 -13.01 10.38
C SER A 526 23.47 -12.93 10.90
N PRO A 527 24.23 -14.04 10.86
CA PRO A 527 25.66 -14.02 11.22
C PRO A 527 26.49 -13.05 10.36
N GLU A 528 26.12 -12.89 9.08
CA GLU A 528 26.76 -12.00 8.12
C GLU A 528 26.66 -10.54 8.59
N TYR A 529 25.47 -10.11 8.99
CA TYR A 529 25.24 -8.77 9.51
C TYR A 529 26.02 -8.53 10.81
N VAL A 530 26.04 -9.52 11.73
CA VAL A 530 26.83 -9.40 12.96
C VAL A 530 28.32 -9.20 12.67
N ALA A 531 28.86 -9.87 11.65
CA ALA A 531 30.24 -9.70 11.23
C ALA A 531 30.50 -8.33 10.57
N GLU A 532 29.56 -7.84 9.76
CA GLU A 532 29.61 -6.52 9.13
C GLU A 532 29.50 -5.39 10.17
N TYR A 533 28.53 -5.48 11.08
CA TYR A 533 28.35 -4.55 12.19
C TYR A 533 29.62 -4.43 13.05
N ARG A 534 30.32 -5.54 13.35
CA ARG A 534 31.58 -5.48 14.11
C ARG A 534 32.67 -4.68 13.39
N LYS A 535 32.72 -4.72 12.06
CA LYS A 535 33.67 -3.92 11.27
C LYS A 535 33.25 -2.46 11.29
N TRP A 536 31.98 -2.19 10.99
CA TRP A 536 31.43 -0.83 11.04
C TRP A 536 31.60 -0.18 12.41
N ALA A 537 31.34 -0.91 13.50
CA ALA A 537 31.49 -0.42 14.86
C ALA A 537 32.95 -0.10 15.21
N ALA A 538 33.91 -0.86 14.68
CA ALA A 538 35.33 -0.54 14.82
C ALA A 538 35.73 0.71 14.01
N ASP A 539 35.15 0.90 12.82
CA ASP A 539 35.38 2.08 11.99
C ASP A 539 34.71 3.36 12.57
N MET A 540 33.67 3.18 13.38
CA MET A 540 32.97 4.25 14.10
C MET A 540 33.57 4.55 15.48
N ASP A 541 34.54 3.76 15.94
CA ASP A 541 35.19 4.00 17.24
C ASP A 541 35.92 5.34 17.25
N GLY A 542 35.60 6.18 18.23
CA GLY A 542 36.13 7.54 18.35
C GLY A 542 35.56 8.57 17.36
N VAL A 543 34.61 8.21 16.49
CA VAL A 543 33.89 9.17 15.63
C VAL A 543 32.91 9.97 16.48
N ASP A 544 32.98 11.31 16.38
CA ASP A 544 32.11 12.19 17.13
C ASP A 544 30.64 12.01 16.71
N ARG A 545 29.71 12.12 17.68
CA ARG A 545 28.27 11.96 17.42
C ARG A 545 27.73 12.96 16.41
N SER A 546 28.30 14.17 16.33
CA SER A 546 27.89 15.15 15.31
C SER A 546 28.20 14.71 13.88
N GLU A 547 29.15 13.79 13.66
CA GLU A 547 29.45 13.26 12.32
C GLU A 547 28.46 12.17 11.88
N TRP A 548 27.65 11.61 12.78
CA TRP A 548 26.71 10.53 12.47
C TRP A 548 25.59 10.97 11.51
N ILE A 549 25.33 12.27 11.43
CA ILE A 549 24.31 12.87 10.56
C ILE A 549 24.63 12.59 9.08
N GLU A 550 25.90 12.59 8.71
CA GLU A 550 26.39 12.45 7.33
C GLU A 550 26.81 11.02 6.97
N ARG A 551 26.80 10.11 7.93
CA ARG A 551 27.23 8.72 7.77
C ARG A 551 26.05 7.76 7.75
N GLU A 552 26.20 6.66 7.02
CA GLU A 552 25.29 5.53 7.10
C GLU A 552 25.51 4.80 8.43
N LEU A 553 24.42 4.53 9.16
CA LEU A 553 24.47 3.97 10.49
C LEU A 553 23.94 2.53 10.53
N MET A 554 24.64 1.67 11.26
CA MET A 554 24.22 0.27 11.46
C MET A 554 23.73 0.05 12.90
N PRO A 555 22.48 -0.42 13.09
CA PRO A 555 22.00 -0.78 14.43
C PRO A 555 22.75 -1.95 15.05
N ASP A 556 22.99 -1.88 16.36
CA ASP A 556 23.57 -3.00 17.11
C ASP A 556 22.58 -4.17 17.15
N PRO A 557 22.91 -5.33 16.55
CA PRO A 557 22.03 -6.50 16.53
C PRO A 557 21.74 -7.07 17.93
N ALA A 558 22.55 -6.75 18.95
CA ALA A 558 22.33 -7.20 20.33
C ALA A 558 21.28 -6.37 21.07
N THR A 559 21.09 -5.09 20.71
CA THR A 559 20.20 -4.18 21.45
C THR A 559 19.00 -3.68 20.64
N ALA A 560 19.11 -3.63 19.32
CA ALA A 560 18.05 -3.11 18.46
C ALA A 560 16.78 -3.99 18.55
N ARG A 561 15.64 -3.33 18.75
CA ARG A 561 14.31 -3.96 18.80
C ARG A 561 13.46 -3.40 17.67
N VAL A 562 13.00 -4.27 16.78
CA VAL A 562 12.11 -3.91 15.66
C VAL A 562 10.67 -3.85 16.19
N ARG A 563 10.14 -2.63 16.30
CA ARG A 563 8.82 -2.35 16.89
C ARG A 563 8.00 -1.44 15.98
N VAL A 564 7.25 -2.04 15.07
CA VAL A 564 6.68 -1.36 13.89
C VAL A 564 5.16 -1.55 13.82
N TYR A 565 4.48 -0.45 13.54
CA TYR A 565 3.03 -0.36 13.41
C TYR A 565 2.70 0.32 12.09
N ALA A 566 1.71 -0.20 11.37
CA ALA A 566 1.19 0.45 10.16
C ALA A 566 -0.33 0.56 10.21
N THR A 567 -0.87 1.65 9.69
CA THR A 567 -2.32 1.89 9.67
C THR A 567 -2.82 2.12 8.27
N HIS A 568 -3.82 1.35 7.83
CA HIS A 568 -4.38 1.42 6.48
C HIS A 568 -5.79 1.97 6.50
N SER A 569 -6.10 2.91 5.61
CA SER A 569 -7.48 3.26 5.26
C SER A 569 -7.91 2.34 4.13
N THR A 570 -8.40 1.14 4.47
CA THR A 570 -8.81 0.15 3.49
C THR A 570 -9.80 0.75 2.48
N HIS A 571 -10.74 1.60 2.93
CA HIS A 571 -11.71 2.26 2.06
C HIS A 571 -11.16 3.37 1.13
N LYS A 572 -9.91 3.80 1.30
CA LYS A 572 -9.27 4.80 0.42
C LYS A 572 -8.50 4.14 -0.72
N SER A 573 -7.87 3.01 -0.43
CA SER A 573 -6.89 2.36 -1.32
C SER A 573 -7.35 1.00 -1.84
N LEU A 574 -8.39 0.40 -1.24
CA LEU A 574 -8.92 -0.93 -1.53
C LEU A 574 -10.46 -0.93 -1.52
N SER A 575 -11.06 -2.05 -1.87
CA SER A 575 -12.53 -2.21 -1.98
C SER A 575 -13.19 -2.45 -0.62
N ALA A 576 -13.32 -1.41 0.21
CA ALA A 576 -14.02 -1.48 1.49
C ALA A 576 -14.95 -0.27 1.73
N LEU A 577 -15.95 -0.47 2.60
CA LEU A 577 -16.89 0.61 2.96
C LEU A 577 -16.19 1.71 3.75
N ARG A 578 -16.64 2.95 3.57
CA ARG A 578 -16.09 4.12 4.28
C ARG A 578 -16.07 3.87 5.79
N GLN A 579 -15.01 4.31 6.48
CA GLN A 579 -14.66 3.98 7.88
C GLN A 579 -13.98 2.62 8.10
N ALA A 580 -13.96 1.69 7.13
CA ALA A 580 -13.18 0.47 7.26
C ALA A 580 -11.66 0.78 7.26
N SER A 581 -10.94 0.26 8.26
CA SER A 581 -9.50 0.44 8.44
C SER A 581 -8.86 -0.77 9.12
N MET A 582 -7.55 -0.92 8.98
CA MET A 582 -6.76 -1.95 9.66
C MET A 582 -5.56 -1.33 10.38
N ILE A 583 -5.17 -1.93 11.50
CA ILE A 583 -3.86 -1.74 12.15
C ILE A 583 -3.07 -3.02 11.96
N HIS A 584 -1.83 -2.90 11.48
CA HIS A 584 -0.87 -3.99 11.34
C HIS A 584 0.24 -3.81 12.35
N VAL A 585 0.59 -4.89 13.05
CA VAL A 585 1.59 -4.88 14.13
C VAL A 585 2.67 -5.89 13.82
N ARG A 586 3.92 -5.43 13.87
CA ARG A 586 5.13 -6.26 13.89
C ARG A 586 6.08 -5.71 14.94
N ASP A 587 5.91 -6.17 16.17
CA ASP A 587 6.62 -5.67 17.35
C ASP A 587 7.18 -6.86 18.13
N GLN A 588 8.50 -7.01 18.10
CA GLN A 588 9.22 -8.10 18.77
C GLN A 588 8.94 -8.17 20.27
N ASP A 589 8.51 -7.06 20.88
CA ASP A 589 8.18 -6.93 22.29
C ASP A 589 6.68 -6.77 22.54
N PHE A 590 5.82 -7.00 21.53
CA PHE A 590 4.36 -6.79 21.64
C PHE A 590 3.78 -7.52 22.85
N ASN A 591 4.07 -8.81 22.98
CA ASN A 591 3.51 -9.66 24.03
C ASN A 591 4.02 -9.30 25.42
N ALA A 592 5.25 -8.77 25.52
CA ALA A 592 5.89 -8.46 26.78
C ALA A 592 5.55 -7.03 27.27
N LEU A 593 5.40 -6.07 26.34
CA LEU A 593 5.35 -4.64 26.67
C LEU A 593 4.08 -3.92 26.22
N THR A 594 3.37 -4.39 25.19
CA THR A 594 2.34 -3.59 24.50
C THR A 594 0.96 -4.24 24.45
N ARG A 595 0.85 -5.57 24.52
CA ARG A 595 -0.42 -6.29 24.29
C ARG A 595 -1.58 -5.74 25.13
N ASP A 596 -1.35 -5.55 26.42
CA ASP A 596 -2.41 -5.12 27.35
C ASP A 596 -2.79 -3.64 27.12
N SER A 597 -1.81 -2.74 26.98
CA SER A 597 -2.09 -1.33 26.69
C SER A 597 -2.74 -1.13 25.32
N PHE A 598 -2.40 -1.97 24.34
CA PHE A 598 -3.03 -1.99 23.03
C PHE A 598 -4.46 -2.48 23.09
N GLY A 599 -4.74 -3.55 23.85
CA GLY A 599 -6.10 -4.03 24.09
C GLY A 599 -6.99 -2.93 24.69
N GLU A 600 -6.53 -2.26 25.74
CA GLU A 600 -7.27 -1.18 26.38
C GLU A 600 -7.47 0.05 25.46
N ALA A 601 -6.45 0.43 24.69
CA ALA A 601 -6.57 1.51 23.71
C ALA A 601 -7.56 1.15 22.60
N PHE A 602 -7.55 -0.11 22.13
CA PHE A 602 -8.49 -0.62 21.14
C PHE A 602 -9.94 -0.57 21.68
N LEU A 603 -10.17 -1.01 22.92
CA LEU A 603 -11.48 -0.94 23.58
C LEU A 603 -11.95 0.50 23.81
N THR A 604 -11.04 1.41 24.19
CA THR A 604 -11.34 2.84 24.40
C THR A 604 -11.94 3.49 23.15
N HIS A 605 -11.52 3.04 21.98
CA HIS A 605 -11.83 3.67 20.69
C HIS A 605 -12.82 2.88 19.83
N THR A 606 -13.19 1.67 20.22
CA THR A 606 -14.07 0.79 19.46
C THR A 606 -15.46 0.76 20.06
N SER A 607 -16.50 0.90 19.22
CA SER A 607 -17.89 0.77 19.67
C SER A 607 -18.17 -0.63 20.22
N THR A 608 -18.94 -0.72 21.30
CA THR A 608 -19.44 -2.00 21.82
C THR A 608 -20.46 -2.68 20.90
N SER A 609 -20.98 -1.93 19.91
CA SER A 609 -21.84 -2.39 18.82
C SER A 609 -21.19 -2.05 17.48
N PRO A 610 -20.16 -2.80 17.04
CA PRO A 610 -19.47 -2.53 15.79
C PRO A 610 -20.36 -2.87 14.58
N ASN A 611 -20.20 -2.10 13.51
CA ASN A 611 -20.93 -2.33 12.27
C ASN A 611 -20.39 -3.56 11.54
N GLN A 612 -21.22 -4.58 11.38
CA GLN A 612 -20.82 -5.88 10.81
C GLN A 612 -20.53 -5.79 9.31
N GLN A 613 -21.17 -4.86 8.60
CA GLN A 613 -20.98 -4.64 7.17
C GLN A 613 -19.60 -4.03 6.90
N LEU A 614 -19.10 -3.17 7.81
CA LEU A 614 -17.71 -2.70 7.76
C LEU A 614 -16.72 -3.86 7.93
N LEU A 615 -16.93 -4.75 8.92
CA LEU A 615 -16.09 -5.93 9.15
C LEU A 615 -16.10 -6.89 7.96
N ALA A 616 -17.28 -7.14 7.37
CA ALA A 616 -17.42 -7.93 6.16
C ALA A 616 -16.65 -7.33 4.99
N SER A 617 -16.72 -6.01 4.81
CA SER A 617 -15.98 -5.32 3.75
C SER A 617 -14.46 -5.41 3.94
N LEU A 618 -13.97 -5.47 5.18
CA LEU A 618 -12.53 -5.67 5.48
C LEU A 618 -12.05 -7.07 5.10
N ASP A 619 -12.82 -8.11 5.44
CA ASP A 619 -12.50 -9.50 5.09
C ASP A 619 -12.57 -9.73 3.56
N LEU A 620 -13.55 -9.12 2.90
CA LEU A 620 -13.68 -9.12 1.43
C LEU A 620 -12.52 -8.38 0.75
N ALA A 621 -12.14 -7.20 1.22
CA ALA A 621 -11.01 -6.45 0.69
C ALA A 621 -9.71 -7.26 0.82
N ARG A 622 -9.51 -7.94 1.96
CA ARG A 622 -8.38 -8.86 2.16
C ARG A 622 -8.38 -9.99 1.12
N ARG A 623 -9.53 -10.62 0.84
CA ARG A 623 -9.63 -11.64 -0.21
C ARG A 623 -9.25 -11.10 -1.58
N GLN A 624 -9.74 -9.92 -1.93
CA GLN A 624 -9.42 -9.31 -3.20
C GLN A 624 -7.91 -9.06 -3.35
N VAL A 625 -7.25 -8.54 -2.31
CA VAL A 625 -5.79 -8.33 -2.34
C VAL A 625 -5.04 -9.65 -2.51
N ASP A 626 -5.44 -10.68 -1.77
CA ASP A 626 -4.79 -11.99 -1.80
C ASP A 626 -4.91 -12.66 -3.19
N ILE A 627 -6.10 -12.68 -3.78
CA ILE A 627 -6.36 -13.39 -5.05
C ILE A 627 -6.08 -12.53 -6.28
N GLU A 628 -6.66 -11.32 -6.32
CA GLU A 628 -6.70 -10.46 -7.51
C GLU A 628 -5.71 -9.29 -7.43
N GLY A 629 -5.17 -9.01 -6.23
CA GLY A 629 -4.44 -7.78 -5.93
C GLY A 629 -3.25 -7.54 -6.85
N PHE A 630 -2.47 -8.59 -7.16
CA PHE A 630 -1.33 -8.47 -8.07
C PHE A 630 -1.74 -7.95 -9.45
N GLN A 631 -2.80 -8.53 -10.03
CA GLN A 631 -3.30 -8.14 -11.34
C GLN A 631 -3.94 -6.75 -11.31
N LEU A 632 -4.81 -6.48 -10.34
CA LEU A 632 -5.52 -5.20 -10.22
C LEU A 632 -4.55 -4.03 -10.00
N VAL A 633 -3.62 -4.15 -9.06
CA VAL A 633 -2.68 -3.07 -8.76
C VAL A 633 -1.73 -2.86 -9.94
N ARG A 634 -1.23 -3.93 -10.58
CA ARG A 634 -0.40 -3.80 -11.78
C ARG A 634 -1.11 -3.02 -12.89
N GLN A 635 -2.39 -3.34 -13.17
CA GLN A 635 -3.17 -2.63 -14.18
C GLN A 635 -3.29 -1.13 -13.88
N VAL A 636 -3.42 -0.76 -12.62
CA VAL A 636 -3.48 0.65 -12.20
C VAL A 636 -2.15 1.36 -12.46
N TYR A 637 -1.01 0.72 -12.17
CA TYR A 637 0.31 1.25 -12.53
C TYR A 637 0.45 1.43 -14.04
N ASP A 638 0.04 0.44 -14.83
CA ASP A 638 0.08 0.51 -16.30
C ASP A 638 -0.76 1.69 -16.84
N MET A 639 -1.99 1.83 -16.35
CA MET A 639 -2.88 2.93 -16.72
C MET A 639 -2.28 4.30 -16.39
N ALA A 640 -1.69 4.44 -15.20
CA ALA A 640 -1.05 5.67 -14.78
C ALA A 640 0.17 6.00 -15.66
N LEU A 641 1.02 5.02 -15.97
CA LEU A 641 2.20 5.19 -16.84
C LEU A 641 1.80 5.54 -18.28
N VAL A 642 0.77 4.88 -18.83
CA VAL A 642 0.25 5.19 -20.17
C VAL A 642 -0.36 6.59 -20.21
N PHE A 643 -1.17 6.96 -19.20
CA PHE A 643 -1.72 8.32 -19.09
C PHE A 643 -0.60 9.37 -19.06
N ARG A 644 0.42 9.17 -18.21
CA ARG A 644 1.63 10.02 -18.15
C ARG A 644 2.29 10.19 -19.51
N HIS A 645 2.47 9.08 -20.23
CA HIS A 645 3.05 9.10 -21.56
C HIS A 645 2.20 9.88 -22.58
N ARG A 646 0.88 9.69 -22.57
CA ARG A 646 -0.05 10.29 -23.53
C ARG A 646 -0.17 11.80 -23.33
N VAL A 647 -0.27 12.27 -22.09
CA VAL A 647 -0.25 13.71 -21.76
C VAL A 647 1.03 14.38 -22.26
N ARG A 648 2.18 13.72 -22.09
CA ARG A 648 3.49 14.25 -22.52
C ARG A 648 3.64 14.31 -24.05
N LYS A 649 3.15 13.30 -24.78
CA LYS A 649 3.31 13.22 -26.24
C LYS A 649 2.30 14.02 -27.04
N ASP A 650 1.11 14.27 -26.49
CA ASP A 650 0.11 15.06 -27.19
C ASP A 650 0.50 16.54 -27.16
N ARG A 651 0.94 17.07 -28.31
CA ARG A 651 1.45 18.44 -28.47
C ARG A 651 0.50 19.52 -27.98
N LEU A 652 -0.82 19.28 -28.04
CA LEU A 652 -1.80 20.28 -27.63
C LEU A 652 -2.02 20.22 -26.12
N ILE A 653 -2.11 19.02 -25.55
CA ILE A 653 -2.21 18.84 -24.10
C ILE A 653 -0.92 19.34 -23.43
N SER A 654 0.25 18.91 -23.90
CA SER A 654 1.55 19.22 -23.31
C SER A 654 1.94 20.70 -23.37
N LYS A 655 1.23 21.50 -24.18
CA LYS A 655 1.38 22.96 -24.22
C LYS A 655 0.83 23.61 -22.95
N TRP A 656 -0.25 23.06 -22.39
CA TRP A 656 -1.00 23.66 -21.28
C TRP A 656 -0.87 22.88 -19.97
N PHE A 657 -0.62 21.58 -20.08
CA PHE A 657 -0.60 20.65 -18.96
C PHE A 657 0.71 19.88 -18.92
N ARG A 658 1.24 19.69 -17.72
CA ARG A 658 2.43 18.87 -17.48
C ARG A 658 2.17 17.94 -16.31
N ILE A 659 2.70 16.73 -16.35
CA ILE A 659 2.71 15.88 -15.15
C ILE A 659 4.06 16.08 -14.48
N LEU A 660 4.02 16.31 -13.16
CA LEU A 660 5.24 16.38 -12.36
C LEU A 660 5.86 14.99 -12.22
N ASP A 661 7.16 14.93 -12.51
CA ASP A 661 7.97 13.71 -12.50
C ASP A 661 8.82 13.64 -11.21
N GLU A 662 9.63 12.59 -11.08
CA GLU A 662 10.46 12.32 -9.89
C GLU A 662 11.39 13.49 -9.56
N SER A 663 12.05 14.09 -10.55
CA SER A 663 12.93 15.26 -10.31
C SER A 663 12.20 16.52 -9.87
N ASP A 664 10.89 16.61 -10.10
CA ASP A 664 10.08 17.74 -9.63
C ASP A 664 9.73 17.58 -8.15
N LEU A 665 9.43 16.36 -7.71
CA LEU A 665 8.89 16.08 -6.36
C LEU A 665 9.92 15.49 -5.39
N VAL A 666 11.05 15.00 -5.90
CA VAL A 666 12.14 14.43 -5.11
C VAL A 666 13.47 15.09 -5.54
N PRO A 667 14.04 15.96 -4.68
CA PRO A 667 15.35 16.58 -4.89
C PRO A 667 16.48 15.57 -5.22
N GLU A 668 17.52 16.04 -5.89
CA GLU A 668 18.63 15.20 -6.35
C GLU A 668 19.40 14.55 -5.20
N GLU A 669 19.56 15.25 -4.07
CA GLU A 669 20.25 14.69 -2.89
C GLU A 669 19.58 13.45 -2.30
N PHE A 670 18.31 13.18 -2.63
CA PHE A 670 17.58 12.01 -2.14
C PHE A 670 17.46 10.88 -3.18
N ARG A 671 18.04 11.07 -4.38
CA ARG A 671 17.97 10.14 -5.53
C ARG A 671 19.37 9.64 -5.90
N GLU A 672 19.92 8.73 -5.10
CA GLU A 672 21.23 8.11 -5.35
C GLU A 672 21.33 7.48 -6.75
N SER A 673 20.24 6.86 -7.21
CA SER A 673 20.11 6.28 -8.54
C SER A 673 20.21 7.30 -9.68
N SER A 674 20.10 8.60 -9.37
CA SER A 674 20.01 9.72 -10.31
C SER A 674 18.80 9.66 -11.25
N VAL A 675 17.83 8.77 -11.01
CA VAL A 675 16.60 8.66 -11.82
C VAL A 675 15.80 9.95 -11.72
N SER A 676 15.67 10.67 -12.83
CA SER A 676 15.04 11.99 -12.87
C SER A 676 13.61 11.98 -13.38
N SER A 677 13.24 10.95 -14.13
CA SER A 677 11.86 10.76 -14.59
C SER A 677 11.67 9.31 -15.05
N TYR A 678 10.49 8.73 -14.88
CA TYR A 678 10.11 7.45 -15.53
C TYR A 678 9.96 7.61 -17.06
N ARG A 679 11.00 8.13 -17.74
CA ARG A 679 11.01 8.44 -19.17
C ARG A 679 11.07 7.18 -20.01
N GLU A 680 9.92 6.88 -20.63
CA GLU A 680 9.71 5.79 -21.57
C GLU A 680 10.03 4.41 -21.00
N VAL A 681 9.05 3.51 -21.02
CA VAL A 681 9.23 2.08 -20.73
C VAL A 681 10.07 1.44 -21.85
N ARG A 682 11.36 1.82 -21.94
CA ARG A 682 12.40 1.14 -22.72
C ARG A 682 13.13 0.19 -21.79
N GLN A 683 13.72 -0.87 -22.36
CA GLN A 683 14.38 -1.93 -21.60
C GLN A 683 15.49 -1.46 -20.64
N GLY A 684 16.10 -0.28 -20.85
CA GLY A 684 17.06 0.32 -19.92
C GLY A 684 16.45 1.06 -18.72
N ALA A 685 15.30 1.72 -18.92
CA ALA A 685 14.65 2.55 -17.89
C ALA A 685 14.09 1.71 -16.72
N LEU A 686 13.81 0.43 -16.94
CA LEU A 686 13.32 -0.48 -15.89
C LEU A 686 14.40 -0.88 -14.89
N ALA A 687 15.66 -1.01 -15.34
CA ALA A 687 16.77 -1.32 -14.45
C ALA A 687 17.07 -0.13 -13.54
N GLU A 688 17.12 1.08 -14.12
CA GLU A 688 17.27 2.33 -13.39
C GLU A 688 16.12 2.55 -12.39
N TRP A 689 14.88 2.32 -12.81
CA TRP A 689 13.71 2.44 -11.93
C TRP A 689 13.74 1.42 -10.77
N ASN A 690 14.17 0.18 -11.04
CA ASN A 690 14.32 -0.82 -9.98
C ASN A 690 15.41 -0.43 -8.98
N GLU A 691 16.52 0.11 -9.47
CA GLU A 691 17.59 0.62 -8.62
C GLU A 691 17.10 1.78 -7.75
N ALA A 692 16.39 2.75 -8.33
CA ALA A 692 15.78 3.85 -7.56
C ALA A 692 14.88 3.33 -6.43
N TRP A 693 14.00 2.36 -6.71
CA TRP A 693 13.12 1.79 -5.68
C TRP A 693 13.87 0.95 -4.63
N ARG A 694 15.09 0.51 -4.90
CA ARG A 694 15.93 -0.22 -3.97
C ARG A 694 16.78 0.71 -3.09
N SER A 695 17.44 1.71 -3.69
CA SER A 695 18.47 2.52 -3.03
C SER A 695 17.96 3.89 -2.56
N ASP A 696 17.14 4.58 -3.36
CA ASP A 696 16.84 6.00 -3.11
C ASP A 696 16.09 6.20 -1.80
N GLN A 697 16.42 7.29 -1.09
CA GLN A 697 15.72 7.63 0.16
C GLN A 697 14.22 7.84 -0.09
N PHE A 698 13.88 8.44 -1.24
CA PHE A 698 12.52 8.65 -1.69
C PHE A 698 12.30 8.28 -3.15
N VAL A 699 11.12 7.74 -3.46
CA VAL A 699 10.65 7.52 -4.84
C VAL A 699 9.24 8.06 -5.03
N LEU A 700 8.79 8.23 -6.28
CA LEU A 700 7.44 8.68 -6.59
C LEU A 700 6.55 7.50 -7.01
N ASP A 701 5.42 7.31 -6.35
CA ASP A 701 4.41 6.35 -6.76
C ASP A 701 3.74 6.82 -8.07
N ALA A 702 3.94 6.06 -9.15
CA ALA A 702 3.41 6.39 -10.46
C ALA A 702 1.88 6.57 -10.49
N THR A 703 1.15 5.91 -9.57
CA THR A 703 -0.32 6.00 -9.45
C THR A 703 -0.83 7.32 -8.87
N ARG A 704 0.07 8.16 -8.34
CA ARG A 704 -0.21 9.50 -7.81
C ARG A 704 0.23 10.54 -8.83
N VAL A 705 -0.71 10.95 -9.68
CA VAL A 705 -0.42 11.80 -10.85
C VAL A 705 -0.73 13.26 -10.52
N THR A 706 0.31 14.03 -10.22
CA THR A 706 0.20 15.48 -10.01
C THR A 706 0.23 16.20 -11.37
N LEU A 707 -0.94 16.67 -11.81
CA LEU A 707 -1.12 17.44 -13.04
C LEU A 707 -0.89 18.92 -12.75
N PHE A 708 0.24 19.44 -13.22
CA PHE A 708 0.58 20.85 -13.21
C PHE A 708 -0.20 21.60 -14.28
N VAL A 709 -0.86 22.68 -13.87
CA VAL A 709 -1.74 23.52 -14.68
C VAL A 709 -1.24 24.96 -14.82
N GLY A 710 -0.03 25.27 -14.33
CA GLY A 710 0.50 26.64 -14.25
C GLY A 710 0.47 27.41 -15.57
N ALA A 711 0.77 26.76 -16.70
CA ALA A 711 0.74 27.40 -18.02
C ALA A 711 -0.65 27.92 -18.44
N THR A 712 -1.72 27.45 -17.80
CA THR A 712 -3.09 27.90 -18.07
C THR A 712 -3.43 29.25 -17.42
N GLY A 713 -2.61 29.75 -16.49
CA GLY A 713 -2.93 30.94 -15.67
C GLY A 713 -4.14 30.74 -14.75
N MET A 714 -4.67 29.52 -14.65
CA MET A 714 -5.78 29.16 -13.76
C MET A 714 -5.23 28.41 -12.56
N ASN A 715 -5.61 28.82 -11.35
CA ASN A 715 -5.21 28.13 -10.14
C ASN A 715 -5.85 26.72 -10.06
N GLY A 716 -5.24 25.82 -9.28
CA GLY A 716 -5.67 24.43 -9.16
C GLY A 716 -7.07 24.26 -8.58
N TYR A 717 -7.50 25.18 -7.69
CA TYR A 717 -8.86 25.19 -7.13
C TYR A 717 -9.91 25.45 -8.21
N ASP A 718 -9.74 26.50 -8.99
CA ASP A 718 -10.65 26.86 -10.08
C ASP A 718 -10.64 25.81 -11.18
N PHE A 719 -9.47 25.25 -11.49
CA PHE A 719 -9.38 24.15 -12.44
C PHE A 719 -10.17 22.91 -11.95
N ARG A 720 -10.07 22.57 -10.65
CA ARG A 720 -10.88 21.49 -10.07
C ARG A 720 -12.37 21.81 -10.15
N GLU A 721 -12.81 22.92 -9.57
CA GLU A 721 -14.23 23.22 -9.39
C GLU A 721 -14.91 23.50 -10.73
N LYS A 722 -14.40 24.50 -11.47
CA LYS A 722 -15.07 25.03 -12.66
C LYS A 722 -14.88 24.14 -13.88
N ILE A 723 -13.69 23.55 -14.04
CA ILE A 723 -13.39 22.71 -15.21
C ILE A 723 -13.71 21.25 -14.92
N LEU A 724 -13.04 20.61 -13.97
CA LEU A 724 -13.19 19.16 -13.77
C LEU A 724 -14.57 18.80 -13.24
N MET A 725 -15.02 19.41 -12.13
CA MET A 725 -16.25 19.03 -11.44
C MET A 725 -17.52 19.58 -12.11
N GLU A 726 -17.65 20.89 -12.25
CA GLU A 726 -18.88 21.53 -12.77
C GLU A 726 -19.10 21.23 -14.26
N ARG A 727 -18.06 21.33 -15.10
CA ARG A 727 -18.19 21.18 -16.55
C ARG A 727 -18.14 19.72 -17.00
N PHE A 728 -17.33 18.88 -16.36
CA PHE A 728 -17.08 17.50 -16.82
C PHE A 728 -17.43 16.40 -15.79
N GLY A 729 -17.88 16.75 -14.58
CA GLY A 729 -18.26 15.75 -13.57
C GLY A 729 -17.10 14.89 -13.04
N ILE A 730 -15.86 15.33 -13.19
CA ILE A 730 -14.66 14.63 -12.72
C ILE A 730 -14.34 15.09 -11.29
N GLN A 731 -14.43 14.17 -10.34
CA GLN A 731 -14.16 14.43 -8.93
C GLN A 731 -12.70 14.13 -8.59
N ILE A 732 -12.06 15.04 -7.86
CA ILE A 732 -10.71 14.87 -7.32
C ILE A 732 -10.64 15.43 -5.89
N ASN A 733 -9.72 14.90 -5.08
CA ASN A 733 -9.67 15.22 -3.65
C ASN A 733 -8.71 16.36 -3.30
N LYS A 734 -7.60 16.53 -4.03
CA LYS A 734 -6.52 17.47 -3.67
C LYS A 734 -6.11 18.36 -4.84
N THR A 735 -5.81 19.60 -4.50
CA THR A 735 -5.25 20.64 -5.37
C THR A 735 -4.13 21.36 -4.62
N SER A 736 -3.10 21.83 -5.33
CA SER A 736 -2.24 22.93 -4.89
C SER A 736 -2.64 24.21 -5.62
N ILE A 737 -1.87 25.29 -5.46
CA ILE A 737 -2.11 26.55 -6.18
C ILE A 737 -2.03 26.35 -7.69
N ASN A 738 -1.11 25.51 -8.18
CA ASN A 738 -0.84 25.35 -9.61
C ASN A 738 -0.90 23.90 -10.09
N SER A 739 -1.46 23.00 -9.27
CA SER A 739 -1.61 21.60 -9.64
C SER A 739 -2.89 20.97 -9.09
N VAL A 740 -3.28 19.87 -9.71
CA VAL A 740 -4.35 18.98 -9.24
C VAL A 740 -3.82 17.55 -9.13
N LEU A 741 -4.21 16.82 -8.08
CA LEU A 741 -3.79 15.43 -7.91
C LEU A 741 -4.85 14.46 -8.41
N LEU A 742 -4.45 13.61 -9.33
CA LEU A 742 -5.23 12.49 -9.85
C LEU A 742 -4.74 11.20 -9.19
N ILE A 743 -5.63 10.50 -8.51
CA ILE A 743 -5.32 9.23 -7.83
C ILE A 743 -5.84 8.07 -8.68
N PHE A 744 -4.94 7.25 -9.18
CA PHE A 744 -5.28 6.01 -9.87
C PHE A 744 -5.47 4.92 -8.81
N THR A 745 -6.70 4.42 -8.68
CA THR A 745 -7.06 3.32 -7.77
C THR A 745 -7.48 2.09 -8.56
N ILE A 746 -7.63 0.95 -7.88
CA ILE A 746 -8.15 -0.29 -8.49
C ILE A 746 -9.59 -0.17 -9.04
N GLY A 747 -10.29 0.94 -8.74
CA GLY A 747 -11.60 1.25 -9.32
C GLY A 747 -11.55 2.09 -10.60
N VAL A 748 -10.37 2.57 -11.03
CA VAL A 748 -10.22 3.36 -12.26
C VAL A 748 -10.24 2.42 -13.45
N THR A 749 -10.96 2.80 -14.52
CA THR A 749 -11.05 2.03 -15.77
C THR A 749 -10.34 2.73 -16.92
N TRP A 750 -9.95 1.99 -17.97
CA TRP A 750 -9.40 2.58 -19.19
C TRP A 750 -10.33 3.61 -19.83
N SER A 751 -11.65 3.41 -19.75
CA SER A 751 -12.65 4.39 -20.21
C SER A 751 -12.57 5.71 -19.43
N SER A 752 -12.37 5.65 -18.10
CA SER A 752 -12.16 6.85 -17.28
C SER A 752 -10.87 7.58 -17.67
N VAL A 753 -9.79 6.85 -17.96
CA VAL A 753 -8.51 7.42 -18.42
C VAL A 753 -8.66 8.09 -19.79
N HIS A 754 -9.33 7.43 -20.74
CA HIS A 754 -9.61 8.00 -22.05
C HIS A 754 -10.48 9.26 -21.94
N TYR A 755 -11.53 9.21 -21.12
CA TYR A 755 -12.40 10.36 -20.88
C TYR A 755 -11.60 11.55 -20.32
N LEU A 756 -10.69 11.32 -19.38
CA LEU A 756 -9.82 12.37 -18.85
C LEU A 756 -8.89 12.95 -19.92
N LEU A 757 -8.28 12.12 -20.78
CA LEU A 757 -7.46 12.59 -21.91
C LEU A 757 -8.27 13.44 -22.89
N ASP A 758 -9.50 13.02 -23.22
CA ASP A 758 -10.41 13.79 -24.07
C ASP A 758 -10.78 15.13 -23.44
N VAL A 759 -11.05 15.15 -22.14
CA VAL A 759 -11.33 16.38 -21.38
C VAL A 759 -10.12 17.32 -21.43
N LEU A 760 -8.92 16.83 -21.10
CA LEU A 760 -7.71 17.65 -21.16
C LEU A 760 -7.48 18.21 -22.57
N ARG A 761 -7.71 17.42 -23.61
CA ARG A 761 -7.60 17.88 -25.00
C ARG A 761 -8.63 18.93 -25.35
N ARG A 762 -9.90 18.76 -24.96
CA ARG A 762 -10.97 19.76 -25.18
C ARG A 762 -10.66 21.08 -24.48
N VAL A 763 -10.20 21.00 -23.23
CA VAL A 763 -9.80 22.19 -22.45
C VAL A 763 -8.58 22.87 -23.08
N ALA A 764 -7.60 22.10 -23.55
CA ALA A 764 -6.44 22.64 -24.27
C ALA A 764 -6.84 23.34 -25.59
N ILE A 765 -7.84 22.83 -26.32
CA ILE A 765 -8.41 23.49 -27.51
C ILE A 765 -9.03 24.84 -27.13
N ASP A 766 -9.74 24.90 -26.01
CA ASP A 766 -10.37 26.14 -25.53
C ASP A 766 -9.30 27.18 -25.18
N PHE A 767 -8.27 26.80 -24.43
CA PHE A 767 -7.15 27.70 -24.10
C PHE A 767 -6.40 28.17 -25.35
N ASP A 768 -6.12 27.27 -26.31
CA ASP A 768 -5.46 27.64 -27.57
C ASP A 768 -6.31 28.60 -28.42
N ARG A 769 -7.64 28.46 -28.38
CA ARG A 769 -8.56 29.41 -29.04
C ARG A 769 -8.55 30.77 -28.35
N ILE A 770 -8.58 30.80 -27.02
CA ILE A 770 -8.53 32.04 -26.22
C ILE A 770 -7.22 32.77 -26.50
N GLU A 771 -6.09 32.08 -26.43
CA GLU A 771 -4.75 32.66 -26.67
C GLU A 771 -4.60 33.21 -28.10
N LYS A 772 -5.15 32.52 -29.11
CA LYS A 772 -5.14 33.00 -30.51
C LYS A 772 -6.01 34.23 -30.73
N ALA A 773 -7.10 34.36 -29.98
CA ALA A 773 -7.99 35.52 -30.04
C ALA A 773 -7.54 36.69 -29.13
N ALA A 774 -6.60 36.44 -28.22
CA ALA A 774 -6.14 37.40 -27.21
C ALA A 774 -5.47 38.63 -27.84
N SER A 775 -5.91 39.82 -27.42
CA SER A 775 -5.22 41.08 -27.71
C SER A 775 -3.87 41.16 -26.97
N VAL A 776 -3.08 42.21 -27.24
CA VAL A 776 -1.82 42.45 -26.50
C VAL A 776 -2.07 42.61 -25.00
N ALA A 777 -3.17 43.28 -24.62
CA ALA A 777 -3.53 43.46 -23.22
C ALA A 777 -3.98 42.15 -22.55
N ASP A 778 -4.72 41.31 -23.27
CA ASP A 778 -5.16 40.00 -22.77
C ASP A 778 -3.97 39.06 -22.55
N ARG A 779 -2.98 39.08 -23.45
CA ARG A 779 -1.73 38.30 -23.28
C ARG A 779 -0.93 38.74 -22.07
N ALA A 780 -0.78 40.05 -21.87
CA ALA A 780 -0.10 40.59 -20.69
C ALA A 780 -0.86 40.30 -19.38
N LEU A 781 -2.19 40.17 -19.42
CA LEU A 781 -2.96 39.71 -18.26
C LEU A 781 -2.75 38.21 -18.00
N GLN A 782 -2.76 37.39 -19.06
CA GLN A 782 -2.52 35.96 -18.97
C GLN A 782 -1.12 35.64 -18.43
N GLU A 783 -0.08 36.33 -18.93
CA GLU A 783 1.29 36.19 -18.44
C GLU A 783 1.39 36.51 -16.94
N ARG A 784 0.75 37.60 -16.49
CA ARG A 784 0.67 37.93 -15.05
C ARG A 784 -0.03 36.85 -14.22
N HIS A 785 -1.15 36.30 -14.68
CA HIS A 785 -1.81 35.21 -13.96
C HIS A 785 -0.94 33.94 -13.90
N VAL A 786 -0.14 33.66 -14.94
CA VAL A 786 0.82 32.55 -14.92
C VAL A 786 1.90 32.84 -13.87
N GLU A 787 2.51 34.03 -13.90
CA GLU A 787 3.52 34.46 -12.92
C GLU A 787 2.98 34.37 -11.47
N GLU A 788 1.75 34.83 -11.23
CA GLU A 788 1.08 34.78 -9.91
C GLU A 788 0.96 33.35 -9.34
N ILE A 789 0.76 32.34 -10.19
CA ILE A 789 0.59 30.94 -9.74
C ILE A 789 1.85 30.09 -9.92
N THR A 790 2.93 30.61 -10.50
CA THR A 790 4.17 29.83 -10.70
C THR A 790 5.41 30.45 -10.06
N GLU A 791 5.48 31.77 -9.95
CA GLU A 791 6.65 32.51 -9.46
C GLU A 791 6.34 33.23 -8.14
N ASP A 792 5.20 33.91 -8.04
CA ASP A 792 4.80 34.70 -6.85
C ASP A 792 4.02 33.86 -5.82
N LEU A 793 4.48 32.64 -5.57
CA LEU A 793 3.82 31.71 -4.64
C LEU A 793 4.05 32.07 -3.16
N PRO A 794 3.07 31.84 -2.27
CA PRO A 794 3.27 31.96 -0.84
C PRO A 794 4.45 31.14 -0.36
N HIS A 795 5.23 31.69 0.58
CA HIS A 795 6.16 30.85 1.31
C HIS A 795 5.39 29.79 2.08
N LEU A 796 5.85 28.57 1.94
CA LEU A 796 5.38 27.41 2.68
C LEU A 796 5.81 27.57 4.15
N PRO A 797 4.89 27.72 5.13
CA PRO A 797 5.26 27.95 6.52
C PRO A 797 5.66 26.65 7.23
N ASP A 798 6.78 26.68 7.95
CA ASP A 798 7.15 25.63 8.90
C ASP A 798 6.30 25.72 10.17
N PHE A 799 6.29 24.65 10.96
CA PHE A 799 5.67 24.71 12.28
C PHE A 799 6.44 25.67 13.17
N SER A 800 5.71 26.58 13.78
CA SER A 800 6.29 27.48 14.77
C SER A 800 6.60 26.77 16.09
N GLU A 801 7.44 27.40 16.90
CA GLU A 801 7.72 26.96 18.25
C GLU A 801 6.50 27.03 19.16
N PHE A 802 6.49 26.20 20.19
CA PHE A 802 5.54 26.32 21.29
C PHE A 802 5.85 27.56 22.13
N ASP A 803 4.83 28.22 22.64
CA ASP A 803 5.01 29.31 23.61
C ASP A 803 5.61 28.77 24.93
N VAL A 804 6.37 29.60 25.65
CA VAL A 804 7.02 29.24 26.92
C VAL A 804 6.01 28.64 27.91
N ALA A 805 4.77 29.14 27.94
CA ALA A 805 3.70 28.62 28.79
C ALA A 805 3.38 27.14 28.55
N PHE A 806 3.70 26.62 27.37
CA PHE A 806 3.42 25.24 26.94
C PHE A 806 4.68 24.44 26.61
N ARG A 807 5.87 24.92 26.99
CA ARG A 807 7.10 24.13 26.91
C ARG A 807 7.37 23.37 28.21
N PRO A 808 7.53 22.04 28.19
CA PRO A 808 7.81 21.27 29.40
C PRO A 808 9.16 21.60 30.06
N VAL A 809 10.12 22.11 29.29
CA VAL A 809 11.44 22.60 29.75
C VAL A 809 11.79 23.89 28.99
N ASP A 810 12.72 24.70 29.47
CA ASP A 810 12.99 26.02 28.87
C ASP A 810 13.54 25.95 27.44
N GLU A 811 14.55 25.11 27.23
CA GLU A 811 15.20 24.92 25.93
C GLU A 811 14.73 23.60 25.30
N CYS A 812 13.56 23.62 24.65
CA CYS A 812 13.08 22.48 23.86
C CYS A 812 12.23 22.87 22.64
N ASN A 813 12.20 21.96 21.67
CA ASN A 813 11.43 22.07 20.43
C ASN A 813 10.15 21.19 20.43
N PHE A 814 9.80 20.62 21.59
CA PHE A 814 8.56 19.85 21.80
C PHE A 814 7.63 20.58 22.79
N GLY A 815 6.32 20.32 22.73
CA GLY A 815 5.33 21.08 23.49
C GLY A 815 4.27 20.26 24.22
N ASP A 816 3.74 20.80 25.30
CA ASP A 816 2.55 20.30 26.00
C ASP A 816 1.26 20.78 25.30
N MET A 817 1.02 20.22 24.12
CA MET A 817 -0.17 20.50 23.32
C MET A 817 -1.47 20.12 24.06
N ARG A 818 -1.45 19.13 24.97
CA ARG A 818 -2.63 18.72 25.74
C ARG A 818 -3.08 19.83 26.68
N SER A 819 -2.16 20.38 27.46
CA SER A 819 -2.48 21.48 28.38
C SER A 819 -3.01 22.70 27.62
N ALA A 820 -2.39 23.06 26.49
CA ALA A 820 -2.88 24.14 25.64
C ALA A 820 -4.29 23.87 25.08
N PHE A 821 -4.55 22.64 24.60
CA PHE A 821 -5.85 22.27 24.04
C PHE A 821 -7.00 22.43 25.04
N TYR A 822 -6.82 21.96 26.28
CA TYR A 822 -7.84 22.10 27.31
C TYR A 822 -7.92 23.52 27.89
N ALA A 823 -6.81 24.23 27.99
CA ALA A 823 -6.80 25.63 28.37
C ALA A 823 -7.62 26.50 27.38
N GLY A 824 -7.61 26.14 26.09
CA GLY A 824 -8.40 26.81 25.06
C GLY A 824 -9.92 26.69 25.20
N TYR A 825 -10.42 25.92 26.18
CA TYR A 825 -11.86 25.78 26.45
C TYR A 825 -12.40 26.95 27.26
N GLU A 826 -11.55 27.61 28.05
CA GLU A 826 -11.94 28.74 28.89
C GLU A 826 -12.16 29.99 28.03
N GLU A 827 -13.43 30.39 27.88
CA GLU A 827 -13.82 31.51 27.02
C GLU A 827 -13.15 32.82 27.45
N THR A 828 -12.96 33.03 28.76
CA THR A 828 -12.33 34.24 29.30
C THR A 828 -10.84 34.35 29.00
N ASP A 829 -10.19 33.23 28.68
CA ASP A 829 -8.75 33.16 28.44
C ASP A 829 -8.37 33.28 26.97
N ARG A 830 -9.35 33.33 26.05
CA ARG A 830 -9.14 33.43 24.61
C ARG A 830 -9.80 34.66 24.00
N GLU A 831 -9.23 35.15 22.92
CA GLU A 831 -9.82 36.17 22.04
C GLU A 831 -9.77 35.69 20.58
N HIS A 832 -10.52 36.36 19.71
CA HIS A 832 -10.47 36.12 18.27
C HIS A 832 -9.81 37.29 17.54
N VAL A 833 -8.91 36.98 16.62
CA VAL A 833 -8.12 37.98 15.89
C VAL A 833 -8.18 37.70 14.40
N LEU A 834 -8.80 38.61 13.64
CA LEU A 834 -8.81 38.57 12.17
C LEU A 834 -7.38 38.56 11.61
N ILE A 835 -7.16 37.84 10.50
CA ILE A 835 -5.82 37.66 9.88
C ILE A 835 -5.08 38.99 9.69
N GLY A 836 -5.74 40.00 9.12
CA GLY A 836 -5.13 41.33 8.91
C GLY A 836 -4.78 42.05 10.22
N MET A 837 -5.51 41.80 11.30
CA MET A 837 -5.18 42.31 12.64
C MET A 837 -4.05 41.51 13.29
N ALA A 838 -4.02 40.19 13.09
CA ALA A 838 -2.95 39.32 13.56
C ALA A 838 -1.61 39.77 12.97
N GLY A 839 -1.58 40.03 11.64
CA GLY A 839 -0.39 40.58 10.97
C GLY A 839 0.10 41.90 11.56
N ARG A 840 -0.82 42.83 11.91
CA ARG A 840 -0.45 44.09 12.59
C ARG A 840 0.12 43.86 13.98
N ARG A 841 -0.53 43.04 14.80
CA ARG A 841 -0.07 42.73 16.17
C ARG A 841 1.33 42.08 16.15
N LEU A 842 1.58 41.16 15.22
CA LEU A 842 2.90 40.56 15.01
C LEU A 842 3.95 41.59 14.56
N ALA A 843 3.57 42.56 13.71
CA ALA A 843 4.45 43.65 13.29
C ALA A 843 4.80 44.62 14.44
N GLU A 844 3.90 44.76 15.42
CA GLU A 844 4.11 45.52 16.66
C GLU A 844 4.91 44.74 17.72
N GLY A 845 5.32 43.49 17.44
CA GLY A 845 6.10 42.66 18.34
C GLY A 845 5.27 41.91 19.40
N LYS A 846 3.95 41.78 19.21
CA LYS A 846 3.09 40.97 20.10
C LYS A 846 3.14 39.50 19.72
N THR A 847 3.22 38.64 20.73
CA THR A 847 3.08 37.18 20.57
C THR A 847 1.61 36.80 20.55
N LEU A 848 1.20 35.99 19.58
CA LEU A 848 -0.13 35.39 19.51
C LEU A 848 0.06 33.88 19.61
N VAL A 849 -0.75 33.18 20.42
CA VAL A 849 -0.62 31.75 20.65
C VAL A 849 -1.94 31.05 20.35
N SER A 850 -1.93 30.05 19.47
CA SER A 850 -3.15 29.36 19.05
C SER A 850 -3.78 28.59 20.20
N THR A 851 -5.11 28.64 20.32
CA THR A 851 -5.89 27.82 21.26
C THR A 851 -6.45 26.56 20.60
N THR A 852 -6.43 26.50 19.27
CA THR A 852 -7.09 25.46 18.49
C THR A 852 -6.17 24.91 17.40
N PHE A 853 -6.56 23.78 16.82
CA PHE A 853 -5.95 23.30 15.58
C PHE A 853 -6.43 24.16 14.42
N VAL A 854 -5.51 24.78 13.68
CA VAL A 854 -5.81 25.48 12.43
C VAL A 854 -5.40 24.59 11.26
N VAL A 855 -6.38 24.04 10.55
CA VAL A 855 -6.19 22.97 9.56
C VAL A 855 -6.90 23.34 8.25
N PRO A 856 -6.18 23.81 7.22
CA PRO A 856 -6.72 23.96 5.87
C PRO A 856 -7.13 22.61 5.28
N TYR A 857 -8.29 22.55 4.62
CA TYR A 857 -8.81 21.33 4.02
C TYR A 857 -9.34 21.53 2.60
N PRO A 858 -8.87 20.78 1.59
CA PRO A 858 -7.81 19.75 1.63
C PRO A 858 -6.39 20.34 1.74
N PRO A 859 -5.37 19.55 2.17
CA PRO A 859 -5.42 18.10 2.42
C PRO A 859 -5.63 17.69 3.90
N GLY A 860 -5.71 18.63 4.84
CA GLY A 860 -6.05 18.32 6.24
C GLY A 860 -4.90 18.06 7.20
N PHE A 861 -3.71 18.61 6.93
CA PHE A 861 -2.63 18.75 7.92
C PHE A 861 -2.72 20.12 8.63
N PRO A 862 -2.42 20.20 9.93
CA PRO A 862 -2.42 21.47 10.65
C PRO A 862 -1.29 22.40 10.16
N VAL A 863 -1.55 23.70 10.18
CA VAL A 863 -0.50 24.75 10.11
C VAL A 863 -0.24 25.38 11.47
N LEU A 864 -1.19 25.25 12.40
CA LEU A 864 -1.01 25.58 13.82
C LEU A 864 -1.69 24.51 14.67
N VAL A 865 -1.06 24.19 15.79
CA VAL A 865 -1.67 23.40 16.86
C VAL A 865 -1.84 24.24 18.13
N PRO A 866 -2.71 23.83 19.08
CA PRO A 866 -2.84 24.52 20.36
C PRO A 866 -1.50 24.67 21.07
N GLY A 867 -1.20 25.88 21.55
CA GLY A 867 0.02 26.23 22.29
C GLY A 867 1.18 26.70 21.41
N GLN A 868 1.06 26.65 20.08
CA GLN A 868 2.05 27.19 19.16
C GLN A 868 1.88 28.69 18.92
N VAL A 869 3.01 29.37 18.74
CA VAL A 869 3.07 30.79 18.40
C VAL A 869 2.62 31.01 16.95
N VAL A 870 1.78 32.00 16.68
CA VAL A 870 1.37 32.35 15.32
C VAL A 870 2.51 33.12 14.65
N SER A 871 3.12 32.55 13.62
CA SER A 871 4.22 33.20 12.88
C SER A 871 3.70 34.13 11.77
N LYS A 872 4.58 35.00 11.25
CA LYS A 872 4.24 35.90 10.12
C LYS A 872 3.98 35.11 8.84
N GLU A 873 4.75 34.05 8.63
CA GLU A 873 4.67 33.14 7.49
C GLU A 873 3.32 32.42 7.50
N ILE A 874 2.86 31.97 8.68
CA ILE A 874 1.54 31.33 8.83
C ILE A 874 0.41 32.32 8.52
N VAL A 875 0.49 33.56 9.02
CA VAL A 875 -0.53 34.59 8.73
C VAL A 875 -0.55 34.92 7.25
N TYR A 876 0.62 35.02 6.60
CA TYR A 876 0.73 35.28 5.17
C TYR A 876 0.15 34.13 4.34
N PHE A 877 0.51 32.90 4.69
CA PHE A 877 -0.03 31.68 4.05
C PHE A 877 -1.56 31.61 4.17
N LEU A 878 -2.11 31.83 5.38
CA LEU A 878 -3.56 31.85 5.60
C LEU A 878 -4.25 32.99 4.86
N ALA A 879 -3.60 34.14 4.67
CA ALA A 879 -4.15 35.27 3.92
C ALA A 879 -4.24 34.99 2.41
N GLN A 880 -3.41 34.09 1.89
CA GLN A 880 -3.34 33.74 0.47
C GLN A 880 -4.00 32.39 0.14
N LEU A 881 -4.49 31.67 1.14
CA LEU A 881 -5.17 30.40 0.94
C LEU A 881 -6.54 30.61 0.28
N ASP A 882 -6.69 30.11 -0.94
CA ASP A 882 -7.97 30.08 -1.67
C ASP A 882 -8.94 28.97 -1.17
N VAL A 883 -8.66 28.37 -0.02
CA VAL A 883 -9.43 27.27 0.55
C VAL A 883 -10.55 27.80 1.44
N LYS A 884 -11.79 27.41 1.14
CA LYS A 884 -12.99 27.83 1.91
C LYS A 884 -13.13 27.12 3.25
N GLU A 885 -12.61 25.91 3.38
CA GLU A 885 -12.72 25.09 4.60
C GLU A 885 -11.40 25.09 5.37
N ILE A 886 -11.35 25.85 6.47
CA ILE A 886 -10.22 25.86 7.40
C ILE A 886 -10.78 25.54 8.79
N HIS A 887 -10.49 24.34 9.31
CA HIS A 887 -10.93 23.97 10.66
C HIS A 887 -10.16 24.80 11.69
N GLY A 888 -10.85 25.28 12.73
CA GLY A 888 -10.27 26.15 13.76
C GLY A 888 -10.11 27.62 13.37
N TYR A 889 -10.56 28.02 12.17
CA TYR A 889 -10.62 29.41 11.74
C TYR A 889 -12.07 29.83 11.48
N ASN A 890 -12.47 31.00 11.99
CA ASN A 890 -13.77 31.59 11.71
C ASN A 890 -13.56 32.83 10.82
N PRO A 891 -14.16 32.92 9.61
CA PRO A 891 -13.96 34.08 8.73
C PRO A 891 -14.42 35.42 9.32
N ASP A 892 -15.44 35.43 10.18
CA ASP A 892 -16.02 36.64 10.77
C ASP A 892 -15.29 37.08 12.05
N LEU A 893 -14.73 36.12 12.80
CA LEU A 893 -14.06 36.39 14.08
C LEU A 893 -12.53 36.35 13.98
N GLY A 894 -11.99 35.49 13.12
CA GLY A 894 -10.58 35.24 12.91
C GLY A 894 -10.03 34.01 13.63
N LEU A 895 -8.72 34.04 13.90
CA LEU A 895 -7.99 33.01 14.65
C LEU A 895 -8.33 33.08 16.14
N SER A 896 -8.54 31.94 16.79
CA SER A 896 -8.72 31.88 18.24
C SER A 896 -7.38 31.74 18.95
N VAL A 897 -7.01 32.76 19.73
CA VAL A 897 -5.69 32.88 20.39
C VAL A 897 -5.84 33.15 21.88
N PHE A 898 -4.83 32.79 22.68
CA PHE A 898 -4.82 33.10 24.10
C PHE A 898 -4.64 34.60 24.34
N THR A 899 -5.29 35.11 25.39
CA THR A 899 -5.05 36.46 25.89
C THR A 899 -3.70 36.57 26.59
N GLU A 900 -3.07 37.75 26.56
CA GLU A 900 -1.77 37.99 27.24
C GLU A 900 -1.84 37.66 28.75
N THR A 901 -2.98 37.96 29.40
CA THR A 901 -3.17 37.66 30.82
C THR A 901 -3.25 36.15 31.10
N ALA A 902 -3.87 35.38 30.21
CA ALA A 902 -3.94 33.93 30.32
C ALA A 902 -2.55 33.29 30.15
N LEU A 903 -1.79 33.71 29.14
CA LEU A 903 -0.42 33.21 28.90
C LEU A 903 0.49 33.47 30.09
N ALA A 904 0.52 34.69 30.63
CA ALA A 904 1.33 35.02 31.81
C ALA A 904 0.95 34.16 33.04
N ARG A 905 -0.34 33.87 33.21
CA ARG A 905 -0.82 32.99 34.30
C ARG A 905 -0.37 31.56 34.09
N MET A 906 -0.46 31.03 32.87
CA MET A 906 -0.08 29.66 32.53
C MET A 906 1.44 29.46 32.61
N GLU A 907 2.22 30.44 32.17
CA GLU A 907 3.68 30.45 32.34
C GLU A 907 4.08 30.43 33.81
N ALA A 908 3.44 31.25 34.65
CA ALA A 908 3.69 31.24 36.09
C ALA A 908 3.35 29.88 36.74
N GLN A 909 2.25 29.23 36.30
CA GLN A 909 1.87 27.89 36.76
C GLN A 909 2.89 26.82 36.33
N ARG A 910 3.34 26.87 35.07
CA ARG A 910 4.41 26.01 34.54
C ARG A 910 5.72 26.18 35.31
N ASN A 911 6.16 27.43 35.53
CA ASN A 911 7.36 27.74 36.30
C ASN A 911 7.29 27.20 37.74
N ALA A 912 6.13 27.36 38.38
CA ALA A 912 5.90 26.81 39.72
C ALA A 912 5.95 25.27 39.73
N ALA A 913 5.36 24.62 38.73
CA ALA A 913 5.40 23.16 38.60
C ALA A 913 6.84 22.64 38.37
N MET A 914 7.62 23.29 37.51
CA MET A 914 9.03 22.94 37.29
C MET A 914 9.88 23.13 38.55
N ALA A 915 9.69 24.22 39.29
CA ALA A 915 10.37 24.46 40.55
C ALA A 915 10.02 23.40 41.62
N ALA A 916 8.75 22.97 41.67
CA ALA A 916 8.31 21.92 42.58
C ALA A 916 8.98 20.58 42.26
N VAL A 917 9.05 20.17 40.99
CA VAL A 917 9.72 18.93 40.57
C VAL A 917 11.22 18.97 40.91
N GLY A 918 11.90 20.09 40.69
CA GLY A 918 13.32 20.28 41.07
C GLY A 918 13.58 20.24 42.58
N SER A 919 12.57 20.54 43.42
CA SER A 919 12.68 20.44 44.88
C SER A 919 12.39 19.03 45.42
N VAL A 920 11.58 18.22 44.72
CA VAL A 920 11.23 16.85 45.11
C VAL A 920 12.34 15.86 44.72
N THR A 921 13.06 16.10 43.62
CA THR A 921 14.24 15.31 43.25
C THR A 921 15.44 15.51 44.18
N ALA A 922 15.51 16.63 44.92
CA ALA A 922 16.51 16.83 45.98
C ALA A 922 16.20 16.04 47.27
N ALA A 923 15.00 15.45 47.41
CA ALA A 923 14.55 14.73 48.59
C ALA A 923 14.31 13.22 48.35
N PHE A 924 14.56 12.72 47.13
CA PHE A 924 14.34 11.33 46.78
C PHE A 924 15.50 10.81 45.90
N GLU A 925 16.55 10.28 46.54
CA GLU A 925 17.49 9.38 45.86
C GLU A 925 16.74 8.10 45.47
N LEU A 926 16.40 7.96 44.20
CA LEU A 926 15.99 6.68 43.63
C LEU A 926 17.22 5.76 43.61
N PRO A 927 17.11 4.48 44.03
CA PRO A 927 18.20 3.54 43.85
C PRO A 927 18.45 3.33 42.36
N ALA A 928 19.72 3.35 41.98
CA ALA A 928 20.16 3.10 40.61
C ALA A 928 19.63 1.76 40.09
N ASP A 929 19.04 1.81 38.90
CA ASP A 929 18.99 0.75 37.90
C ASP A 929 18.47 -0.64 38.35
N ALA A 930 17.16 -0.85 38.21
CA ALA A 930 16.55 -2.18 38.23
C ALA A 930 16.38 -2.80 36.83
N SER A 931 16.92 -2.18 35.77
CA SER A 931 16.83 -2.71 34.40
C SER A 931 18.01 -3.60 33.99
N ALA A 932 19.08 -3.69 34.79
CA ALA A 932 20.30 -4.41 34.41
C ALA A 932 20.55 -5.78 35.09
N THR A 933 19.64 -6.37 35.89
CA THR A 933 19.98 -7.57 36.70
C THR A 933 19.16 -8.86 36.52
N ASN A 934 18.24 -8.96 35.55
CA ASN A 934 17.52 -10.22 35.32
C ASN A 934 18.21 -11.22 34.36
N GLY A 935 19.49 -11.01 34.04
CA GLY A 935 20.25 -11.85 33.10
C GLY A 935 21.12 -12.96 33.71
N ALA A 936 21.23 -13.10 35.03
CA ALA A 936 22.15 -14.08 35.62
C ALA A 936 21.67 -14.62 36.97
N ARG A 937 20.92 -15.73 36.95
CA ARG A 937 20.95 -16.83 37.94
C ARG A 937 19.87 -17.86 37.61
N ASN A 938 20.24 -18.88 36.85
CA ASN A 938 19.62 -20.19 37.00
C ASN A 938 20.66 -21.27 36.68
N ASN A 939 21.47 -21.57 37.69
CA ASN A 939 22.22 -22.81 37.80
C ASN A 939 22.17 -23.24 39.26
N GLY A 940 21.47 -24.35 39.52
CA GLY A 940 21.62 -25.13 40.74
C GLY A 940 20.41 -25.19 41.65
N ALA A 941 19.75 -26.35 41.60
CA ALA A 941 19.37 -27.19 42.74
C ALA A 941 17.88 -27.57 42.77
N ASN A 942 17.65 -28.86 42.49
CA ASN A 942 16.50 -29.64 42.88
C ASN A 942 16.14 -29.39 44.35
N ASP A 943 14.88 -29.07 44.63
CA ASP A 943 14.17 -29.60 45.78
C ASP A 943 12.66 -29.48 45.54
N ALA A 944 12.03 -30.64 45.37
CA ALA A 944 10.59 -30.79 45.22
C ALA A 944 9.90 -30.75 46.60
N PRO A 945 8.74 -30.09 46.74
CA PRO A 945 7.83 -30.37 47.84
C PRO A 945 6.67 -31.28 47.40
N ALA A 946 6.40 -32.25 48.27
CA ALA A 946 5.45 -33.33 48.11
C ALA A 946 3.98 -32.88 48.00
N VAL A 947 3.23 -33.61 47.17
CA VAL A 947 1.77 -33.60 47.05
C VAL A 947 1.16 -34.33 48.26
N PRO A 948 0.12 -33.80 48.94
CA PRO A 948 -0.67 -34.59 49.87
C PRO A 948 -1.81 -35.30 49.14
N SER A 949 -1.90 -36.60 49.38
CA SER A 949 -2.94 -37.53 48.92
C SER A 949 -4.33 -37.17 49.44
N VAL A 950 -5.31 -37.19 48.53
CA VAL A 950 -6.74 -37.27 48.84
C VAL A 950 -7.06 -38.70 49.29
N ALA A 951 -7.67 -38.83 50.46
CA ALA A 951 -8.28 -40.06 50.93
C ALA A 951 -9.79 -39.86 51.09
N ASP A 952 -10.55 -40.79 50.51
CA ASP A 952 -11.98 -40.99 50.69
C ASP A 952 -12.37 -41.18 52.16
N SER A 953 -13.49 -40.56 52.57
CA SER A 953 -14.61 -41.23 53.25
C SER A 953 -15.65 -40.21 53.72
N GLY A 954 -16.91 -40.32 53.25
CA GLY A 954 -18.06 -39.56 53.73
C GLY A 954 -19.11 -39.31 52.68
#